data_AF-A0A1Q7MNX1-F1
#
_entry.id   AF-A0A1Q7MNX1-F1
#
_cell.length_a   1.000
_cell.length_b   1.000
_cell.length_c   1.000
_cell.angle_alpha   90.00
_cell.angle_beta   90.00
_cell.angle_gamma   90.00
#
_symmetry.space_group_name_H-M   'P 1'
#
loop_
_entity.id
_entity.type
_entity.pdbx_description
1 polymer ?
#
loop_
_entity_poly.entity_id
_entity_poly.type
_entity_poly.pdbx_seq_one_letter_code
_entity_poly.pdbx_strand_id
1 'polypeptide(L)'
;MSTRSLPLRPNLDQLKIQANELHRAHREQQPSAAARIAAHHPEMKQLSPAEVLARTIALADAQLVIAREYGFDSWSTLKHHVELADAVAKLSPHPRFDEAVAAMDAGDLDRLRRLIASDPALVHARTNLEPPYHYFTGATLLHHVAGNPARGRLEGKLPPLPKNSPEIARLLLDAGADVHARTLGPHGGDTMGLLVTSKQASDADVTGPLIDVLLQYGARLDLKSEGALDASLQNHAPRAAEKMIELGAKADVLAAAALGRMDLLRGFFDNEGRLLSRPRRHGQEMADRDAIGLAMLYAYVREQHEAVDDLLEKDGNWNMTGVNNGAALHRAAFAGDLTMVQRLVGKGADTSNRDNPFNSTPLSWADHNKQDAVFQWMREHCRIDLHDAVTFDLRDHVEARLREDPSSVNTRLDHWVIPQGTPLHWAASMNREEAAKILLEKGADPNILAGNGMTPLDVADVDHAAAVRSLLEQHGGKRTAAAKRARARRRPESSVPYRIDEKQRLLQVRQSIDEKEWDTILAVMAEQRLTGLDANGQMTDAVLARIAELDHVTRLELNFSKQITDDGLEHLARMSRLQQLDLSWLPGISDAGVANLTPCDQLESVSLMGTPTGDGAINALTGKRRLRHFKSGNHVTKAGLPLFHQFPAFKIWEGREPAFSLMTFTPEPTSLLLRGSFTNEGLRSLVGLDGLFALNLDHDTLAVTAAGLEPLADLPHLGWLGFDATDEAMPRIAAMPHLRFLMCQDTVAGDEGFVALSRSQSLEYIWGRRCYNLRGRGFSALATMPALRGLSVSCKNVDDEALSTLPRFPALTQLMPMDVPDAGFRHVGRCEQLEALECMYVTDMTDAATAHLAGLSRLTSYRAWTSRITDRSLEVLGRLSSLERLLFENIAGITDAGLAALARLPRLREIELDMLPNVTSEGVASFPAHVRVKSLLS
;
A
#
# COMPACT_ATOMS: atom_id res chain seq x y z
N MET A 1 -0.31 1.95 -22.64
CA MET A 1 0.10 1.30 -21.38
C MET A 1 0.46 -0.15 -21.68
N SER A 2 1.37 -0.74 -20.88
CA SER A 2 1.77 -2.15 -21.04
C SER A 2 0.55 -3.07 -20.95
N THR A 3 0.45 -4.07 -21.82
CA THR A 3 -0.64 -5.07 -21.79
C THR A 3 -0.22 -6.35 -21.10
N ARG A 4 1.08 -6.50 -20.78
CA ARG A 4 1.68 -7.66 -20.09
C ARG A 4 2.76 -7.22 -19.10
N SER A 5 3.05 -8.08 -18.13
CA SER A 5 4.21 -7.93 -17.24
C SER A 5 5.26 -8.97 -17.58
N LEU A 6 6.54 -8.62 -17.52
CA LEU A 6 7.61 -9.60 -17.65
C LEU A 6 7.54 -10.59 -16.48
N PRO A 7 7.85 -11.89 -16.70
CA PRO A 7 7.99 -12.84 -15.61
C PRO A 7 9.19 -12.46 -14.74
N LEU A 8 9.21 -12.92 -13.48
CA LEU A 8 10.23 -12.57 -12.47
C LEU A 8 11.68 -12.85 -12.93
N ARG A 9 11.87 -13.84 -13.81
CA ARG A 9 13.14 -14.14 -14.48
C ARG A 9 12.88 -14.24 -15.99
N PRO A 10 12.86 -13.11 -16.71
CA PRO A 10 12.59 -13.12 -18.13
C PRO A 10 13.72 -13.85 -18.86
N ASN A 11 13.37 -14.74 -19.78
CA ASN A 11 14.34 -15.48 -20.57
C ASN A 11 14.35 -14.91 -21.99
N LEU A 12 15.50 -14.38 -22.43
CA LEU A 12 15.62 -13.74 -23.73
C LEU A 12 15.32 -14.72 -24.89
N ASP A 13 15.67 -16.00 -24.76
CA ASP A 13 15.40 -17.01 -25.79
C ASP A 13 13.90 -17.33 -25.88
N GLN A 14 13.18 -17.35 -24.75
CA GLN A 14 11.72 -17.46 -24.77
C GLN A 14 11.06 -16.25 -25.44
N LEU A 15 11.55 -15.03 -25.20
CA LEU A 15 11.04 -13.84 -25.86
C LEU A 15 11.32 -13.86 -27.37
N LYS A 16 12.49 -14.36 -27.80
CA LYS A 16 12.79 -14.59 -29.22
C LYS A 16 11.83 -15.61 -29.83
N ILE A 17 11.50 -16.68 -29.11
CA ILE A 17 10.50 -17.67 -29.55
C ILE A 17 9.14 -17.00 -29.74
N GLN A 18 8.68 -16.19 -28.77
CA GLN A 18 7.40 -15.47 -28.89
C GLN A 18 7.36 -14.52 -30.11
N ALA A 19 8.46 -13.82 -30.39
CA ALA A 19 8.56 -12.96 -31.57
C ALA A 19 8.51 -13.77 -32.87
N ASN A 20 9.20 -14.91 -32.94
CA ASN A 20 9.14 -15.84 -34.07
C ASN A 20 7.75 -16.45 -34.26
N GLU A 21 7.05 -16.79 -33.17
CA GLU A 21 5.69 -17.32 -33.20
C GLU A 21 4.70 -16.27 -33.71
N LEU A 22 4.80 -15.02 -33.25
CA LEU A 22 3.98 -13.92 -33.75
C LEU A 22 4.24 -13.65 -35.24
N HIS A 23 5.51 -13.66 -35.66
CA HIS A 23 5.90 -13.51 -37.07
C HIS A 23 5.34 -14.63 -37.94
N ARG A 24 5.42 -15.89 -37.48
CA ARG A 24 4.84 -17.05 -38.16
C ARG A 24 3.31 -16.97 -38.23
N ALA A 25 2.64 -16.65 -37.12
CA ALA A 25 1.18 -16.57 -37.06
C ALA A 25 0.63 -15.47 -38.00
N HIS A 26 1.34 -14.35 -38.15
CA HIS A 26 1.00 -13.34 -39.16
C HIS A 26 1.16 -13.87 -40.59
N ARG A 27 2.25 -14.58 -40.91
CA ARG A 27 2.45 -15.23 -42.23
C ARG A 27 1.38 -16.27 -42.55
N GLU A 28 0.88 -16.97 -41.54
CA GLU A 28 -0.23 -17.93 -41.63
C GLU A 28 -1.60 -17.26 -41.69
N GLN A 29 -1.66 -15.93 -41.81
CA GLN A 29 -2.87 -15.14 -41.94
C GLN A 29 -3.81 -15.22 -40.71
N GLN A 30 -3.25 -15.43 -39.50
CA GLN A 30 -4.06 -15.51 -38.28
C GLN A 30 -4.57 -14.13 -37.82
N PRO A 31 -5.90 -13.94 -37.65
CA PRO A 31 -6.47 -12.65 -37.24
C PRO A 31 -6.01 -12.16 -35.87
N SER A 32 -5.71 -13.08 -34.95
CA SER A 32 -5.20 -12.78 -33.61
C SER A 32 -3.82 -12.14 -33.62
N ALA A 33 -2.94 -12.54 -34.55
CA ALA A 33 -1.62 -11.93 -34.72
C ALA A 33 -1.74 -10.50 -35.24
N ALA A 34 -2.61 -10.28 -36.23
CA ALA A 34 -2.87 -8.96 -36.80
C ALA A 34 -3.45 -7.97 -35.79
N ALA A 35 -4.35 -8.42 -34.91
CA ALA A 35 -4.88 -7.60 -33.82
C ALA A 35 -3.78 -7.18 -32.82
N ARG A 36 -2.86 -8.08 -32.47
CA ARG A 36 -1.73 -7.78 -31.58
C ARG A 36 -0.76 -6.79 -32.22
N ILE A 37 -0.45 -6.96 -33.50
CA ILE A 37 0.43 -6.05 -34.24
C ILE A 37 -0.22 -4.66 -34.35
N ALA A 38 -1.49 -4.57 -34.71
CA ALA A 38 -2.22 -3.30 -34.74
C ALA A 38 -2.20 -2.62 -33.36
N ALA A 39 -2.46 -3.35 -32.28
CA ALA A 39 -2.51 -2.75 -30.94
C ALA A 39 -1.18 -2.13 -30.48
N HIS A 40 -0.04 -2.66 -30.92
CA HIS A 40 1.27 -2.34 -30.32
C HIS A 40 2.29 -1.73 -31.28
N HIS A 41 2.16 -1.92 -32.59
CA HIS A 41 3.11 -1.40 -33.57
C HIS A 41 2.84 0.08 -33.90
N PRO A 42 3.82 1.01 -33.72
CA PRO A 42 3.58 2.44 -33.79
C PRO A 42 3.06 2.93 -35.15
N GLU A 43 3.55 2.33 -36.25
CA GLU A 43 3.13 2.69 -37.62
C GLU A 43 1.85 1.98 -38.10
N MET A 44 1.41 0.93 -37.38
CA MET A 44 0.26 0.10 -37.80
C MET A 44 -0.93 0.23 -36.86
N LYS A 45 -0.84 1.03 -35.79
CA LYS A 45 -1.90 1.23 -34.80
C LYS A 45 -3.20 1.86 -35.31
N GLN A 46 -3.13 2.49 -36.49
CA GLN A 46 -4.29 3.08 -37.15
C GLN A 46 -4.89 2.16 -38.24
N LEU A 47 -4.32 0.97 -38.44
CA LEU A 47 -4.76 0.02 -39.46
C LEU A 47 -5.70 -1.02 -38.84
N SER A 48 -6.69 -1.46 -39.62
CA SER A 48 -7.52 -2.61 -39.26
C SER A 48 -6.71 -3.91 -39.33
N PRO A 49 -7.12 -4.97 -38.59
CA PRO A 49 -6.47 -6.28 -38.67
C PRO A 49 -6.39 -6.84 -40.11
N ALA A 50 -7.38 -6.57 -40.96
CA ALA A 50 -7.34 -6.99 -42.37
C ALA A 50 -6.26 -6.27 -43.18
N GLU A 51 -6.05 -4.98 -42.95
CA GLU A 51 -4.98 -4.19 -43.60
C GLU A 51 -3.59 -4.58 -43.10
N VAL A 52 -3.48 -4.97 -41.82
CA VAL A 52 -2.23 -5.51 -41.25
C VAL A 52 -1.88 -6.88 -41.86
N LEU A 53 -2.86 -7.75 -42.11
CA LEU A 53 -2.66 -9.04 -42.79
C LEU A 53 -2.26 -8.92 -44.26
N ALA A 54 -2.70 -7.85 -44.93
CA ALA A 54 -2.34 -7.55 -46.32
C ALA A 54 -0.91 -7.03 -46.49
N ARG A 55 -0.24 -6.65 -45.39
CA ARG A 55 1.16 -6.17 -45.39
C ARG A 55 2.12 -7.32 -45.09
N THR A 56 3.35 -7.20 -45.57
CA THR A 56 4.45 -8.06 -45.12
C THR A 56 5.14 -7.39 -43.93
N ILE A 57 5.43 -8.15 -42.86
CA ILE A 57 6.19 -7.66 -41.71
C ILE A 57 7.53 -8.42 -41.59
N ALA A 58 8.56 -7.75 -41.10
CA ALA A 58 9.83 -8.34 -40.73
C ALA A 58 9.77 -8.95 -39.32
N LEU A 59 10.74 -9.81 -38.98
CA LEU A 59 10.89 -10.32 -37.61
C LEU A 59 11.13 -9.18 -36.60
N ALA A 60 11.80 -8.11 -37.03
CA ALA A 60 12.04 -6.92 -36.21
C ALA A 60 10.73 -6.24 -35.78
N ASP A 61 9.70 -6.25 -36.64
CA ASP A 61 8.38 -5.68 -36.31
C ASP A 61 7.68 -6.53 -35.24
N ALA A 62 7.79 -7.85 -35.34
CA ALA A 62 7.27 -8.76 -34.31
C ALA A 62 8.02 -8.61 -32.97
N GLN A 63 9.36 -8.46 -33.01
CA GLN A 63 10.17 -8.16 -31.83
C GLN A 63 9.78 -6.82 -31.19
N LEU A 64 9.54 -5.78 -31.99
CA LEU A 64 9.06 -4.49 -31.52
C LEU A 64 7.69 -4.61 -30.83
N VAL A 65 6.76 -5.37 -31.43
CA VAL A 65 5.45 -5.65 -30.83
C VAL A 65 5.60 -6.35 -29.48
N ILE A 66 6.42 -7.41 -29.39
CA ILE A 66 6.69 -8.10 -28.12
C ILE A 66 7.28 -7.14 -27.09
N ALA A 67 8.25 -6.30 -27.45
CA ALA A 67 8.83 -5.33 -26.52
C ALA A 67 7.79 -4.34 -25.98
N ARG A 68 6.91 -3.83 -26.85
CA ARG A 68 5.87 -2.86 -26.48
C ARG A 68 4.72 -3.49 -25.69
N GLU A 69 4.42 -4.77 -25.89
CA GLU A 69 3.49 -5.54 -25.03
C GLU A 69 3.96 -5.56 -23.57
N TYR A 70 5.27 -5.59 -23.34
CA TYR A 70 5.91 -5.53 -22.01
C TYR A 70 6.32 -4.12 -21.57
N GLY A 71 5.92 -3.08 -22.30
CA GLY A 71 6.17 -1.68 -21.94
C GLY A 71 7.52 -1.10 -22.33
N PHE A 72 8.28 -1.76 -23.22
CA PHE A 72 9.57 -1.26 -23.73
C PHE A 72 9.40 -0.62 -25.11
N ASP A 73 10.03 0.53 -25.32
CA ASP A 73 9.94 1.24 -26.61
C ASP A 73 10.68 0.57 -27.76
N SER A 74 11.63 -0.32 -27.46
CA SER A 74 12.36 -1.10 -28.46
C SER A 74 12.74 -2.49 -27.96
N TRP A 75 12.94 -3.41 -28.90
CA TRP A 75 13.49 -4.73 -28.62
C TRP A 75 14.88 -4.68 -27.97
N SER A 76 15.71 -3.71 -28.37
CA SER A 76 17.05 -3.54 -27.80
C SER A 76 16.99 -3.16 -26.31
N THR A 77 16.02 -2.33 -25.91
CA THR A 77 15.79 -1.94 -24.52
C THR A 77 15.30 -3.11 -23.69
N LEU A 78 14.33 -3.89 -24.21
CA LEU A 78 13.86 -5.12 -23.56
C LEU A 78 14.99 -6.13 -23.39
N LYS A 79 15.73 -6.41 -24.47
CA LYS A 79 16.86 -7.34 -24.45
C LYS A 79 17.89 -6.94 -23.40
N HIS A 80 18.29 -5.67 -23.40
CA HIS A 80 19.26 -5.14 -22.45
C HIS A 80 18.75 -5.31 -21.01
N HIS A 81 17.48 -5.02 -20.74
CA HIS A 81 16.87 -5.21 -19.42
C HIS A 81 16.92 -6.67 -18.95
N VAL A 82 16.63 -7.64 -19.83
CA VAL A 82 16.69 -9.07 -19.50
C VAL A 82 18.12 -9.54 -19.24
N GLU A 83 19.08 -9.17 -20.10
CA GLU A 83 20.49 -9.53 -19.94
C GLU A 83 21.10 -8.89 -18.67
N LEU A 84 20.63 -7.69 -18.30
CA LEU A 84 21.02 -6.98 -17.10
C LEU A 84 20.52 -7.68 -15.83
N ALA A 85 19.25 -8.10 -15.80
CA ALA A 85 18.70 -8.89 -14.69
C ALA A 85 19.50 -10.20 -14.47
N ASP A 86 19.87 -10.88 -15.56
CA ASP A 86 20.72 -12.08 -15.50
C ASP A 86 22.15 -11.78 -15.00
N ALA A 87 22.70 -10.60 -15.33
CA ALA A 87 24.02 -10.18 -14.85
C ALA A 87 23.99 -9.80 -13.36
N VAL A 88 22.95 -9.11 -12.91
CA VAL A 88 22.74 -8.73 -11.51
C VAL A 88 22.51 -9.96 -10.63
N ALA A 89 21.72 -10.93 -11.10
CA ALA A 89 21.49 -12.20 -10.39
C ALA A 89 22.77 -13.03 -10.18
N LYS A 90 23.83 -12.76 -10.95
CA LYS A 90 25.16 -13.39 -10.81
C LYS A 90 26.10 -12.63 -9.89
N LEU A 91 25.76 -11.41 -9.46
CA LEU A 91 26.56 -10.68 -8.48
C LEU A 91 26.45 -11.37 -7.12
N SER A 92 27.59 -11.78 -6.58
CA SER A 92 27.67 -12.25 -5.20
C SER A 92 27.86 -11.03 -4.28
N PRO A 93 27.00 -10.82 -3.27
CA PRO A 93 27.15 -9.72 -2.34
C PRO A 93 28.48 -9.85 -1.62
N HIS A 94 29.26 -8.77 -1.60
CA HIS A 94 30.49 -8.79 -0.83
C HIS A 94 30.16 -8.75 0.66
N PRO A 95 30.68 -9.68 1.50
CA PRO A 95 30.21 -9.87 2.88
C PRO A 95 30.40 -8.66 3.80
N ARG A 96 31.29 -7.75 3.42
CA ARG A 96 31.62 -6.51 4.16
C ARG A 96 31.11 -5.23 3.50
N PHE A 97 30.30 -5.35 2.43
CA PHE A 97 29.79 -4.18 1.71
C PHE A 97 28.92 -3.31 2.62
N ASP A 98 27.96 -3.92 3.31
CA ASP A 98 27.06 -3.21 4.23
C ASP A 98 27.84 -2.58 5.40
N GLU A 99 28.90 -3.24 5.88
CA GLU A 99 29.79 -2.69 6.91
C GLU A 99 30.51 -1.42 6.43
N ALA A 100 30.99 -1.43 5.18
CA ALA A 100 31.65 -0.28 4.57
C ALA A 100 30.67 0.87 4.33
N VAL A 101 29.45 0.59 3.85
CA VAL A 101 28.41 1.61 3.70
C VAL A 101 28.03 2.22 5.06
N ALA A 102 27.89 1.41 6.11
CA ALA A 102 27.62 1.92 7.45
C ALA A 102 28.76 2.81 7.99
N ALA A 103 30.03 2.44 7.74
CA ALA A 103 31.17 3.29 8.08
C ALA A 103 31.17 4.60 7.29
N MET A 104 30.82 4.56 6.00
CA MET A 104 30.66 5.75 5.17
C MET A 104 29.55 6.65 5.69
N ASP A 105 28.36 6.11 5.97
CA ASP A 105 27.20 6.87 6.44
C ASP A 105 27.46 7.48 7.83
N ALA A 106 28.26 6.82 8.68
CA ALA A 106 28.70 7.33 9.98
C ALA A 106 29.85 8.35 9.88
N GLY A 107 30.46 8.54 8.71
CA GLY A 107 31.67 9.37 8.55
C GLY A 107 32.93 8.76 9.17
N ASP A 108 32.96 7.46 9.48
CA ASP A 108 34.08 6.76 10.14
C ASP A 108 35.16 6.37 9.12
N LEU A 109 35.99 7.36 8.78
CA LEU A 109 37.06 7.21 7.79
C LEU A 109 38.11 6.17 8.21
N ASP A 110 38.39 6.05 9.50
CA ASP A 110 39.40 5.11 10.01
C ASP A 110 38.93 3.67 9.93
N ARG A 111 37.66 3.41 10.23
CA ARG A 111 37.06 2.09 10.02
C ARG A 111 37.00 1.74 8.54
N LEU A 112 36.60 2.66 7.68
CA LEU A 112 36.59 2.43 6.23
C LEU A 112 38.01 2.13 5.71
N ARG A 113 39.03 2.85 6.18
CA ARG A 113 40.43 2.58 5.82
C ARG A 113 40.88 1.19 6.25
N ARG A 114 40.53 0.76 7.47
CA ARG A 114 40.84 -0.60 7.95
C ARG A 114 40.12 -1.67 7.12
N LEU A 115 38.86 -1.44 6.76
CA LEU A 115 38.06 -2.34 5.92
C LEU A 115 38.75 -2.58 4.57
N ILE A 116 39.07 -1.49 3.86
CA ILE A 116 39.73 -1.52 2.56
C ILE A 116 41.13 -2.13 2.64
N ALA A 117 41.92 -1.79 3.66
CA ALA A 117 43.26 -2.34 3.81
C ALA A 117 43.25 -3.86 4.06
N SER A 118 42.25 -4.36 4.79
CA SER A 118 42.09 -5.79 5.05
C SER A 118 41.48 -6.57 3.88
N ASP A 119 40.77 -5.88 2.98
CA ASP A 119 40.10 -6.49 1.84
C ASP A 119 40.01 -5.50 0.65
N PRO A 120 41.07 -5.39 -0.16
CA PRO A 120 41.12 -4.42 -1.25
C PRO A 120 40.05 -4.65 -2.34
N ALA A 121 39.50 -5.87 -2.48
CA ALA A 121 38.46 -6.16 -3.46
C ALA A 121 37.15 -5.40 -3.18
N LEU A 122 36.96 -4.98 -1.93
CA LEU A 122 35.78 -4.25 -1.46
C LEU A 122 35.52 -2.95 -2.22
N VAL A 123 36.55 -2.27 -2.74
CA VAL A 123 36.36 -1.01 -3.51
C VAL A 123 35.69 -1.23 -4.87
N HIS A 124 35.78 -2.45 -5.41
CA HIS A 124 35.15 -2.86 -6.66
C HIS A 124 33.88 -3.69 -6.45
N ALA A 125 33.54 -4.00 -5.20
CA ALA A 125 32.34 -4.72 -4.86
C ALA A 125 31.09 -3.95 -5.30
N ARG A 126 30.04 -4.70 -5.61
CA ARG A 126 28.76 -4.16 -6.06
C ARG A 126 27.64 -4.63 -5.14
N THR A 127 26.68 -3.75 -4.90
CA THR A 127 25.45 -4.11 -4.22
C THR A 127 24.58 -5.04 -5.08
N ASN A 128 23.85 -5.96 -4.44
CA ASN A 128 22.84 -6.82 -5.08
C ASN A 128 21.40 -6.33 -4.80
N LEU A 129 21.23 -5.08 -4.33
CA LEU A 129 19.90 -4.55 -4.00
C LEU A 129 18.96 -4.57 -5.22
N GLU A 130 17.81 -5.23 -5.06
CA GLU A 130 16.58 -5.01 -5.81
C GLU A 130 15.43 -4.72 -4.80
N PRO A 131 14.33 -4.11 -5.25
CA PRO A 131 13.95 -2.69 -5.32
C PRO A 131 13.66 -2.03 -3.95
N PRO A 132 13.43 -0.70 -3.83
CA PRO A 132 12.60 0.12 -4.74
C PRO A 132 13.34 0.95 -5.81
N TYR A 133 14.67 1.09 -5.77
CA TYR A 133 15.41 2.01 -6.67
C TYR A 133 16.18 1.28 -7.78
N HIS A 134 15.46 0.77 -8.78
CA HIS A 134 16.02 -0.03 -9.88
C HIS A 134 17.19 0.62 -10.66
N TYR A 135 17.31 1.95 -10.71
CA TYR A 135 18.44 2.62 -11.38
C TYR A 135 19.79 2.46 -10.63
N PHE A 136 19.73 2.14 -9.34
CA PHE A 136 20.89 2.05 -8.44
C PHE A 136 21.39 0.61 -8.25
N THR A 137 20.81 -0.34 -8.98
CA THR A 137 21.22 -1.75 -8.97
C THR A 137 22.70 -1.89 -9.33
N GLY A 138 23.45 -2.74 -8.62
CA GLY A 138 24.86 -2.99 -8.91
C GLY A 138 25.80 -1.80 -8.63
N ALA A 139 25.36 -0.80 -7.86
CA ALA A 139 26.20 0.31 -7.40
C ALA A 139 27.43 -0.15 -6.59
N THR A 140 28.55 0.54 -6.78
CA THR A 140 29.80 0.36 -6.00
C THR A 140 29.82 1.32 -4.81
N LEU A 141 30.74 1.13 -3.85
CA LEU A 141 30.92 2.06 -2.73
C LEU A 141 31.11 3.52 -3.19
N LEU A 142 31.78 3.76 -4.33
CA LEU A 142 31.96 5.12 -4.84
C LEU A 142 30.63 5.78 -5.22
N HIS A 143 29.66 5.05 -5.79
CA HIS A 143 28.34 5.60 -6.09
C HIS A 143 27.59 6.01 -4.81
N HIS A 144 27.86 5.32 -3.70
CA HIS A 144 27.20 5.58 -2.42
C HIS A 144 27.57 6.94 -1.81
N VAL A 145 28.71 7.55 -2.19
CA VAL A 145 29.13 8.89 -1.70
C VAL A 145 28.20 10.01 -2.18
N ALA A 146 27.45 9.79 -3.25
CA ALA A 146 26.53 10.78 -3.80
C ALA A 146 25.26 10.95 -2.96
N GLY A 147 24.90 10.00 -2.09
CA GLY A 147 23.63 10.04 -1.34
C GLY A 147 22.40 10.03 -2.24
N ASN A 148 22.48 9.36 -3.40
CA ASN A 148 21.39 9.25 -4.36
C ASN A 148 21.32 7.79 -4.87
N PRO A 149 20.34 6.99 -4.41
CA PRO A 149 19.17 7.37 -3.61
C PRO A 149 19.55 7.71 -2.17
N ALA A 150 18.70 8.50 -1.51
CA ALA A 150 18.86 8.78 -0.09
C ALA A 150 18.61 7.51 0.73
N ARG A 151 19.50 7.25 1.71
CA ARG A 151 19.48 6.05 2.55
C ARG A 151 19.14 6.39 4.00
N GLY A 152 18.39 5.52 4.67
CA GLY A 152 18.04 5.59 6.10
C GLY A 152 16.83 6.49 6.39
N ARG A 153 15.67 5.93 6.77
CA ARG A 153 14.58 6.69 7.39
C ARG A 153 14.66 6.52 8.91
N LEU A 154 14.93 7.61 9.62
CA LEU A 154 14.67 7.76 11.05
C LEU A 154 13.63 8.87 11.18
N GLU A 155 12.51 8.62 11.86
CA GLU A 155 11.58 9.70 12.29
C GLU A 155 11.06 10.61 11.16
N GLY A 156 10.90 10.10 9.94
CA GLY A 156 10.44 10.90 8.80
C GLY A 156 11.46 11.90 8.25
N LYS A 157 12.73 11.90 8.70
CA LYS A 157 13.84 12.68 8.14
C LYS A 157 15.02 11.78 7.78
N LEU A 158 15.63 12.02 6.61
CA LEU A 158 16.84 11.32 6.18
C LEU A 158 18.05 11.93 6.90
N PRO A 159 18.98 11.14 7.48
CA PRO A 159 20.20 11.68 8.06
C PRO A 159 21.02 12.36 6.94
N PRO A 160 21.65 13.53 7.20
CA PRO A 160 22.47 14.21 6.19
C PRO A 160 23.70 13.36 5.84
N LEU A 161 24.23 13.51 4.62
CA LEU A 161 25.55 12.97 4.31
C LEU A 161 26.60 13.56 5.25
N PRO A 162 27.60 12.78 5.69
CA PRO A 162 28.60 13.28 6.60
C PRO A 162 29.47 14.33 5.92
N LYS A 163 29.88 15.34 6.69
CA LYS A 163 30.67 16.48 6.16
C LYS A 163 32.00 16.05 5.55
N ASN A 164 32.55 14.91 5.96
CA ASN A 164 33.79 14.34 5.42
C ASN A 164 33.56 13.36 4.23
N SER A 165 32.42 13.45 3.55
CA SER A 165 32.15 12.69 2.32
C SER A 165 33.23 12.88 1.23
N PRO A 166 33.81 14.08 1.01
CA PRO A 166 34.92 14.26 0.06
C PRO A 166 36.16 13.42 0.39
N GLU A 167 36.52 13.32 1.68
CA GLU A 167 37.65 12.49 2.15
C GLU A 167 37.36 11.00 1.99
N ILE A 168 36.11 10.58 2.20
CA ILE A 168 35.65 9.21 1.93
C ILE A 168 35.78 8.88 0.44
N ALA A 169 35.30 9.76 -0.44
CA ALA A 169 35.41 9.59 -1.89
C ALA A 169 36.89 9.49 -2.32
N ARG A 170 37.75 10.38 -1.78
CA ARG A 170 39.19 10.35 -2.02
C ARG A 170 39.83 9.05 -1.57
N LEU A 171 39.50 8.56 -0.37
CA LEU A 171 40.00 7.28 0.14
C LEU A 171 39.64 6.11 -0.78
N LEU A 172 38.39 6.06 -1.28
CA LEU A 172 37.95 5.01 -2.20
C LEU A 172 38.69 5.09 -3.53
N LEU A 173 38.87 6.29 -4.09
CA LEU A 173 39.56 6.53 -5.35
C LEU A 173 41.07 6.22 -5.24
N ASP A 174 41.74 6.66 -4.17
CA ASP A 174 43.13 6.32 -3.85
C ASP A 174 43.33 4.80 -3.73
N ALA A 175 42.33 4.10 -3.21
CA ALA A 175 42.33 2.65 -3.08
C ALA A 175 41.96 1.91 -4.39
N GLY A 176 41.72 2.62 -5.49
CA GLY A 176 41.51 2.06 -6.81
C GLY A 176 40.06 2.00 -7.29
N ALA A 177 39.10 2.63 -6.62
CA ALA A 177 37.72 2.69 -7.12
C ALA A 177 37.67 3.33 -8.51
N ASP A 178 36.95 2.72 -9.44
CA ASP A 178 36.78 3.23 -10.80
C ASP A 178 35.80 4.41 -10.82
N VAL A 179 36.33 5.61 -11.10
CA VAL A 179 35.56 6.86 -11.20
C VAL A 179 34.51 6.82 -12.33
N HIS A 180 34.73 5.98 -13.35
CA HIS A 180 33.85 5.80 -14.49
C HIS A 180 32.93 4.58 -14.35
N ALA A 181 32.96 3.91 -13.20
CA ALA A 181 32.03 2.83 -12.93
C ALA A 181 30.60 3.35 -13.08
N ARG A 182 29.77 2.55 -13.74
CA ARG A 182 28.33 2.79 -13.89
C ARG A 182 27.54 1.82 -13.02
N THR A 183 26.39 2.26 -12.54
CA THR A 183 25.36 1.37 -12.00
C THR A 183 24.87 0.43 -13.11
N LEU A 184 24.35 -0.72 -12.69
CA LEU A 184 23.76 -1.75 -13.54
C LEU A 184 22.24 -1.64 -13.56
N GLY A 185 21.66 -0.48 -13.23
CA GLY A 185 20.23 -0.24 -13.35
C GLY A 185 19.83 0.27 -14.74
N PRO A 186 18.52 0.34 -15.06
CA PRO A 186 18.05 0.97 -16.28
C PRO A 186 18.62 2.39 -16.41
N HIS A 187 19.19 2.70 -17.59
CA HIS A 187 19.89 3.97 -17.91
C HIS A 187 21.27 4.19 -17.27
N GLY A 188 21.71 3.32 -16.35
CA GLY A 188 23.06 3.22 -15.76
C GLY A 188 23.77 4.55 -15.47
N GLY A 189 23.70 5.06 -14.24
CA GLY A 189 24.36 6.32 -13.83
C GLY A 189 25.81 6.12 -13.38
N ASP A 190 26.69 7.08 -13.64
CA ASP A 190 28.00 7.17 -12.97
C ASP A 190 27.90 7.99 -11.67
N THR A 191 28.98 8.03 -10.89
CA THR A 191 28.99 8.75 -9.61
C THR A 191 28.76 10.25 -9.79
N MET A 192 29.28 10.86 -10.87
CA MET A 192 29.09 12.29 -11.15
C MET A 192 27.62 12.60 -11.44
N GLY A 193 26.96 11.81 -12.30
CA GLY A 193 25.54 11.95 -12.64
C GLY A 193 24.62 11.81 -11.43
N LEU A 194 24.92 10.86 -10.54
CA LEU A 194 24.20 10.70 -9.27
C LEU A 194 24.41 11.89 -8.33
N LEU A 195 25.63 12.43 -8.27
CA LEU A 195 26.00 13.56 -7.41
C LEU A 195 25.32 14.85 -7.86
N VAL A 196 25.36 15.17 -9.16
CA VAL A 196 24.74 16.42 -9.67
C VAL A 196 23.23 16.43 -9.52
N THR A 197 22.60 15.27 -9.36
CA THR A 197 21.16 15.12 -9.09
C THR A 197 20.85 14.86 -7.61
N SER A 198 21.85 14.95 -6.72
CA SER A 198 21.68 14.65 -5.30
C SER A 198 21.20 15.85 -4.48
N LYS A 199 19.94 15.78 -4.05
CA LYS A 199 19.41 16.68 -3.01
C LYS A 199 20.18 16.50 -1.70
N GLN A 200 20.47 15.27 -1.28
CA GLN A 200 21.10 14.98 0.02
C GLN A 200 22.50 15.59 0.11
N ALA A 201 23.31 15.50 -0.94
CA ALA A 201 24.63 16.13 -1.00
C ALA A 201 24.54 17.66 -0.99
N SER A 202 23.50 18.21 -1.63
CA SER A 202 23.27 19.66 -1.65
C SER A 202 22.82 20.19 -0.29
N ASP A 203 21.89 19.50 0.38
CA ASP A 203 21.43 19.86 1.73
C ASP A 203 22.56 19.70 2.76
N ALA A 204 23.41 18.69 2.59
CA ALA A 204 24.59 18.48 3.43
C ALA A 204 25.76 19.41 3.08
N ASP A 205 25.65 20.23 2.03
CA ASP A 205 26.68 21.19 1.59
C ASP A 205 28.05 20.53 1.30
N VAL A 206 28.02 19.33 0.68
CA VAL A 206 29.24 18.57 0.30
C VAL A 206 29.39 18.42 -1.22
N THR A 207 28.40 18.85 -2.01
CA THR A 207 28.37 18.68 -3.47
C THR A 207 29.59 19.27 -4.18
N GLY A 208 29.92 20.54 -3.90
CA GLY A 208 31.03 21.23 -4.57
C GLY A 208 32.37 20.51 -4.37
N PRO A 209 32.79 20.28 -3.12
CA PRO A 209 34.00 19.51 -2.81
C PRO A 209 34.01 18.10 -3.40
N LEU A 210 32.87 17.40 -3.43
CA LEU A 210 32.78 16.08 -4.07
C LEU A 210 32.97 16.15 -5.59
N ILE A 211 32.40 17.15 -6.26
CA ILE A 211 32.63 17.40 -7.70
C ILE A 211 34.13 17.63 -7.94
N ASP A 212 34.78 18.47 -7.13
CA ASP A 212 36.21 18.75 -7.28
C ASP A 212 37.06 17.49 -7.12
N VAL A 213 36.76 16.64 -6.13
CA VAL A 213 37.43 15.35 -5.96
C VAL A 213 37.21 14.46 -7.19
N LEU A 214 35.97 14.25 -7.63
CA LEU A 214 35.70 13.39 -8.78
C LEU A 214 36.41 13.88 -10.07
N LEU A 215 36.44 15.20 -10.32
CA LEU A 215 37.14 15.80 -11.45
C LEU A 215 38.66 15.59 -11.38
N GLN A 216 39.26 15.70 -10.18
CA GLN A 216 40.70 15.43 -9.97
C GLN A 216 41.08 13.99 -10.35
N TYR A 217 40.18 13.04 -10.17
CA TYR A 217 40.37 11.64 -10.54
C TYR A 217 39.89 11.30 -11.95
N GLY A 218 39.49 12.29 -12.75
CA GLY A 218 39.18 12.14 -14.17
C GLY A 218 37.71 11.95 -14.52
N ALA A 219 36.78 12.12 -13.56
CA ALA A 219 35.35 12.16 -13.87
C ALA A 219 35.03 13.21 -14.94
N ARG A 220 33.97 12.97 -15.71
CA ARG A 220 33.51 13.90 -16.75
C ARG A 220 32.24 14.59 -16.28
N LEU A 221 32.14 15.88 -16.57
CA LEU A 221 30.97 16.69 -16.29
C LEU A 221 30.67 17.54 -17.53
N ASP A 222 29.49 17.35 -18.12
CA ASP A 222 29.07 18.14 -19.28
C ASP A 222 28.49 19.48 -18.81
N LEU A 223 29.20 20.56 -19.14
CA LEU A 223 28.81 21.93 -18.79
C LEU A 223 28.26 22.70 -20.00
N LYS A 224 28.33 22.12 -21.21
CA LYS A 224 28.03 22.81 -22.48
C LYS A 224 26.72 22.34 -23.11
N SER A 225 26.18 21.20 -22.69
CA SER A 225 24.87 20.75 -23.15
C SER A 225 23.78 21.79 -22.86
N GLU A 226 22.86 21.97 -23.80
CA GLU A 226 21.62 22.70 -23.52
C GLU A 226 20.91 22.06 -22.31
N GLY A 227 20.50 22.86 -21.33
CA GLY A 227 19.88 22.37 -20.11
C GLY A 227 20.84 21.64 -19.14
N ALA A 228 22.16 21.88 -19.20
CA ALA A 228 23.14 21.27 -18.30
C ALA A 228 22.79 21.39 -16.80
N LEU A 229 22.04 22.43 -16.43
CA LEU A 229 21.62 22.71 -15.06
C LEU A 229 20.25 22.10 -14.70
N ASP A 230 19.45 21.71 -15.71
CA ASP A 230 18.05 21.32 -15.53
C ASP A 230 17.90 20.13 -14.59
N ALA A 231 18.73 19.10 -14.77
CA ALA A 231 18.68 17.89 -13.96
C ALA A 231 18.93 18.19 -12.47
N SER A 232 19.90 19.03 -12.15
CA SER A 232 20.19 19.45 -10.79
C SER A 232 19.06 20.26 -10.18
N LEU A 233 18.49 21.21 -10.94
CA LEU A 233 17.42 22.08 -10.46
C LEU A 233 16.12 21.29 -10.22
N GLN A 234 15.77 20.38 -11.13
CA GLN A 234 14.59 19.52 -11.01
C GLN A 234 14.69 18.53 -9.85
N ASN A 235 15.90 18.05 -9.53
CA ASN A 235 16.14 17.14 -8.41
C ASN A 235 16.51 17.86 -7.11
N HIS A 236 16.18 19.15 -6.98
CA HIS A 236 16.41 19.95 -5.76
C HIS A 236 17.88 19.97 -5.30
N ALA A 237 18.83 20.01 -6.23
CA ALA A 237 20.28 20.02 -5.99
C ALA A 237 20.93 21.38 -6.38
N PRO A 238 20.62 22.50 -5.70
CA PRO A 238 21.13 23.83 -6.07
C PRO A 238 22.65 23.93 -6.02
N ARG A 239 23.29 23.31 -5.02
CA ARG A 239 24.75 23.37 -4.85
C ARG A 239 25.49 22.74 -6.04
N ALA A 240 24.88 21.74 -6.68
CA ALA A 240 25.41 21.19 -7.93
C ALA A 240 25.35 22.23 -9.05
N ALA A 241 24.20 22.87 -9.24
CA ALA A 241 24.03 23.89 -10.27
C ALA A 241 24.95 25.11 -10.05
N GLU A 242 25.10 25.58 -8.81
CA GLU A 242 26.04 26.65 -8.46
C GLU A 242 27.48 26.27 -8.80
N LYS A 243 27.91 25.06 -8.41
CA LYS A 243 29.26 24.58 -8.73
C LYS A 243 29.47 24.43 -10.23
N MET A 244 28.46 23.96 -10.97
CA MET A 244 28.54 23.88 -12.43
C MET A 244 28.67 25.26 -13.08
N ILE A 245 27.97 26.28 -12.58
CA ILE A 245 28.12 27.67 -13.05
C ILE A 245 29.54 28.19 -12.76
N GLU A 246 30.07 27.94 -11.55
CA GLU A 246 31.46 28.26 -11.18
C GLU A 246 32.47 27.63 -12.15
N LEU A 247 32.21 26.38 -12.58
CA LEU A 247 33.03 25.64 -13.54
C LEU A 247 32.79 26.05 -15.01
N GLY A 248 31.87 26.99 -15.28
CA GLY A 248 31.65 27.57 -16.60
C GLY A 248 30.39 27.10 -17.33
N ALA A 249 29.44 26.42 -16.67
CA ALA A 249 28.12 26.18 -17.24
C ALA A 249 27.37 27.51 -17.42
N LYS A 250 26.73 27.68 -18.58
CA LYS A 250 25.94 28.89 -18.87
C LYS A 250 24.60 28.80 -18.16
N ALA A 251 24.36 29.69 -17.20
CA ALA A 251 23.04 29.89 -16.62
C ALA A 251 22.12 30.63 -17.61
N ASP A 252 20.84 30.27 -17.61
CA ASP A 252 19.76 31.03 -18.22
C ASP A 252 18.87 31.66 -17.14
N VAL A 253 17.78 32.31 -17.58
CA VAL A 253 16.82 32.95 -16.68
C VAL A 253 16.17 31.94 -15.70
N LEU A 254 15.94 30.69 -16.13
CA LEU A 254 15.32 29.65 -15.29
C LEU A 254 16.27 29.25 -14.17
N ALA A 255 17.54 29.02 -14.51
CA ALA A 255 18.57 28.66 -13.55
C ALA A 255 18.86 29.80 -12.57
N ALA A 256 18.96 31.04 -13.05
CA ALA A 256 19.17 32.20 -12.19
C ALA A 256 18.03 32.39 -11.19
N ALA A 257 16.78 32.22 -11.64
CA ALA A 257 15.59 32.30 -10.80
C ALA A 257 15.53 31.18 -9.76
N ALA A 258 15.76 29.93 -10.17
CA ALA A 258 15.75 28.76 -9.28
C ALA A 258 16.82 28.82 -8.18
N LEU A 259 17.95 29.49 -8.45
CA LEU A 259 19.06 29.69 -7.52
C LEU A 259 18.95 30.99 -6.71
N GLY A 260 18.00 31.88 -7.01
CA GLY A 260 17.89 33.19 -6.38
C GLY A 260 19.08 34.12 -6.68
N ARG A 261 19.80 33.89 -7.79
CA ARG A 261 20.98 34.68 -8.19
C ARG A 261 20.55 35.98 -8.84
N MET A 262 20.14 36.95 -8.03
CA MET A 262 19.63 38.25 -8.50
C MET A 262 20.63 39.04 -9.35
N ASP A 263 21.92 38.85 -9.09
CA ASP A 263 23.02 39.40 -9.87
C ASP A 263 23.03 38.89 -11.33
N LEU A 264 22.60 37.64 -11.56
CA LEU A 264 22.41 37.08 -12.89
C LEU A 264 21.00 37.37 -13.42
N LEU A 265 19.98 37.19 -12.59
CA LEU A 265 18.57 37.25 -12.98
C LEU A 265 18.22 38.59 -13.64
N ARG A 266 18.60 39.70 -13.01
CA ARG A 266 18.30 41.05 -13.54
C ARG A 266 19.01 41.31 -14.87
N GLY A 267 20.15 40.66 -15.12
CA GLY A 267 20.89 40.77 -16.38
C GLY A 267 20.20 40.11 -17.57
N PHE A 268 19.15 39.30 -17.36
CA PHE A 268 18.37 38.70 -18.44
C PHE A 268 17.23 39.59 -18.95
N PHE A 269 17.02 40.77 -18.35
CA PHE A 269 15.92 41.66 -18.70
C PHE A 269 16.43 43.02 -19.18
N ASP A 270 15.74 43.61 -20.16
CA ASP A 270 15.92 45.02 -20.51
C ASP A 270 15.18 45.95 -19.51
N ASN A 271 15.33 47.26 -19.70
CA ASN A 271 14.70 48.27 -18.83
C ASN A 271 13.15 48.24 -18.90
N GLU A 272 12.59 47.64 -19.95
CA GLU A 272 11.15 47.47 -20.11
C GLU A 272 10.66 46.11 -19.59
N GLY A 273 11.54 45.29 -19.02
CA GLY A 273 11.20 43.98 -18.43
C GLY A 273 11.05 42.85 -19.45
N ARG A 274 11.53 43.02 -20.69
CA ARG A 274 11.54 41.97 -21.72
C ARG A 274 12.81 41.13 -21.63
N LEU A 275 12.71 39.85 -21.99
CA LEU A 275 13.82 38.92 -21.99
C LEU A 275 14.86 39.26 -23.07
N LEU A 276 16.13 39.40 -22.66
CA LEU A 276 17.26 39.62 -23.55
C LEU A 276 17.74 38.33 -24.23
N SER A 277 17.49 37.17 -23.61
CA SER A 277 17.82 35.87 -24.17
C SER A 277 16.82 34.81 -23.72
N ARG A 278 16.27 34.04 -24.67
CA ARG A 278 15.25 33.03 -24.38
C ARG A 278 15.90 31.66 -24.16
N PRO A 279 15.50 30.93 -23.10
CA PRO A 279 15.98 29.57 -22.88
C PRO A 279 15.45 28.62 -23.96
N ARG A 280 16.15 27.50 -24.16
CA ARG A 280 15.72 26.42 -25.07
C ARG A 280 15.26 25.22 -24.26
N ARG A 281 14.18 24.57 -24.71
CA ARG A 281 13.69 23.31 -24.14
C ARG A 281 13.33 22.35 -25.27
N HIS A 282 13.83 21.12 -25.20
CA HIS A 282 13.72 20.13 -26.29
C HIS A 282 14.17 20.67 -27.66
N GLY A 283 15.23 21.48 -27.68
CA GLY A 283 15.80 22.10 -28.88
C GLY A 283 15.03 23.31 -29.43
N GLN A 284 13.89 23.67 -28.82
CA GLN A 284 13.07 24.81 -29.24
C GLN A 284 13.23 25.99 -28.29
N GLU A 285 13.30 27.19 -28.84
CA GLU A 285 13.36 28.43 -28.06
C GLU A 285 12.00 28.73 -27.44
N MET A 286 11.97 28.99 -26.14
CA MET A 286 10.72 29.28 -25.42
C MET A 286 10.19 30.67 -25.78
N ALA A 287 8.87 30.85 -25.74
CA ALA A 287 8.28 32.19 -25.78
C ALA A 287 8.66 32.98 -24.51
N ASP A 288 8.79 34.30 -24.62
CA ASP A 288 9.22 35.16 -23.51
C ASP A 288 8.35 34.97 -22.26
N ARG A 289 7.03 35.04 -22.44
CA ARG A 289 6.06 34.89 -21.35
C ARG A 289 6.17 33.51 -20.69
N ASP A 290 6.39 32.46 -21.48
CA ASP A 290 6.53 31.09 -20.98
C ASP A 290 7.82 30.91 -20.18
N ALA A 291 8.93 31.51 -20.64
CA ALA A 291 10.19 31.49 -19.93
C ALA A 291 10.10 32.24 -18.59
N ILE A 292 9.48 33.41 -18.56
CA ILE A 292 9.24 34.19 -17.32
C ILE A 292 8.34 33.41 -16.36
N GLY A 293 7.24 32.84 -16.86
CA GLY A 293 6.30 32.07 -16.06
C GLY A 293 6.95 30.84 -15.42
N LEU A 294 7.75 30.10 -16.19
CA LEU A 294 8.48 28.94 -15.70
C LEU A 294 9.62 29.34 -14.73
N ALA A 295 10.32 30.45 -14.97
CA ALA A 295 11.32 31.00 -14.06
C ALA A 295 10.71 31.33 -12.70
N MET A 296 9.54 31.98 -12.69
CA MET A 296 8.82 32.33 -11.48
C MET A 296 8.37 31.08 -10.71
N LEU A 297 7.83 30.07 -11.41
CA LEU A 297 7.49 28.77 -10.80
C LEU A 297 8.72 28.14 -10.13
N TYR A 298 9.88 28.16 -10.78
CA TYR A 298 11.11 27.61 -10.20
C TYR A 298 11.56 28.43 -8.99
N ALA A 299 11.56 29.76 -9.06
CA ALA A 299 11.88 30.60 -7.90
C ALA A 299 10.94 30.31 -6.72
N TYR A 300 9.63 30.17 -6.97
CA TYR A 300 8.63 29.91 -5.95
C TYR A 300 8.82 28.55 -5.27
N VAL A 301 8.96 27.46 -6.04
CA VAL A 301 9.21 26.10 -5.53
C VAL A 301 10.53 26.02 -4.74
N ARG A 302 11.46 26.95 -4.99
CA ARG A 302 12.76 27.01 -4.34
C ARG A 302 12.84 28.09 -3.26
N GLU A 303 11.71 28.68 -2.87
CA GLU A 303 11.58 29.67 -1.81
C GLU A 303 12.46 30.92 -2.02
N GLN A 304 12.71 31.28 -3.28
CA GLN A 304 13.51 32.45 -3.65
C GLN A 304 12.62 33.70 -3.74
N HIS A 305 12.21 34.21 -2.57
CA HIS A 305 11.20 35.27 -2.46
C HIS A 305 11.52 36.53 -3.28
N GLU A 306 12.78 37.02 -3.27
CA GLU A 306 13.16 38.21 -4.05
C GLU A 306 13.04 37.98 -5.56
N ALA A 307 13.44 36.79 -6.04
CA ALA A 307 13.30 36.43 -7.45
C ALA A 307 11.82 36.28 -7.85
N VAL A 308 10.98 35.73 -6.96
CA VAL A 308 9.52 35.65 -7.18
C VAL A 308 8.93 37.04 -7.33
N ASP A 309 9.28 37.98 -6.46
CA ASP A 309 8.75 39.34 -6.50
C ASP A 309 9.19 40.08 -7.78
N ASP A 310 10.47 40.04 -8.15
CA ASP A 310 10.99 40.67 -9.37
C ASP A 310 10.34 40.07 -10.65
N LEU A 311 10.18 38.75 -10.70
CA LEU A 311 9.57 38.07 -11.84
C LEU A 311 8.08 38.33 -11.97
N LEU A 312 7.35 38.47 -10.86
CA LEU A 312 5.92 38.80 -10.88
C LEU A 312 5.66 40.23 -11.38
N GLU A 313 6.65 41.12 -11.38
CA GLU A 313 6.55 42.44 -12.02
C GLU A 313 6.61 42.37 -13.56
N LYS A 314 7.09 41.26 -14.13
CA LYS A 314 7.21 41.06 -15.58
C LYS A 314 5.92 40.48 -16.19
N ASP A 315 5.82 40.47 -17.51
CA ASP A 315 4.70 39.84 -18.24
C ASP A 315 4.97 38.33 -18.46
N GLY A 316 4.63 37.53 -17.45
CA GLY A 316 4.76 36.08 -17.48
C GLY A 316 3.47 35.35 -17.86
N ASN A 317 3.62 34.15 -18.40
CA ASN A 317 2.55 33.16 -18.53
C ASN A 317 2.47 32.34 -17.23
N TRP A 318 1.54 32.67 -16.35
CA TRP A 318 1.41 32.04 -15.03
C TRP A 318 0.85 30.61 -15.05
N ASN A 319 0.51 30.11 -16.23
CA ASN A 319 -0.06 28.78 -16.44
C ASN A 319 1.00 27.73 -16.82
N MET A 320 2.27 28.14 -16.88
CA MET A 320 3.37 27.23 -17.20
C MET A 320 3.49 26.12 -16.17
N THR A 321 3.45 24.88 -16.64
CA THR A 321 3.68 23.69 -15.83
C THR A 321 5.15 23.30 -15.86
N GLY A 322 5.66 22.86 -14.71
CA GLY A 322 7.09 22.60 -14.53
C GLY A 322 7.36 21.47 -13.55
N VAL A 323 8.08 21.76 -12.46
CA VAL A 323 8.44 20.78 -11.43
C VAL A 323 7.18 20.07 -10.91
N ASN A 324 7.20 18.75 -10.81
CA ASN A 324 6.04 17.87 -10.48
C ASN A 324 4.76 18.20 -11.28
N ASN A 325 4.91 18.66 -12.52
CA ASN A 325 3.87 18.74 -13.54
C ASN A 325 2.63 19.63 -13.24
N GLY A 326 2.68 20.50 -12.22
CA GLY A 326 1.69 21.55 -11.95
C GLY A 326 2.23 22.97 -12.22
N ALA A 327 1.33 23.97 -12.29
CA ALA A 327 1.69 25.38 -12.40
C ALA A 327 1.90 26.05 -11.03
N ALA A 328 2.35 27.31 -10.99
CA ALA A 328 2.59 28.03 -9.74
C ALA A 328 1.32 28.13 -8.87
N LEU A 329 0.16 28.31 -9.50
CA LEU A 329 -1.12 28.35 -8.80
C LEU A 329 -1.47 27.01 -8.13
N HIS A 330 -1.18 25.88 -8.77
CA HIS A 330 -1.34 24.54 -8.15
C HIS A 330 -0.45 24.41 -6.91
N ARG A 331 0.82 24.84 -7.00
CA ARG A 331 1.76 24.76 -5.87
C ARG A 331 1.33 25.61 -4.69
N ALA A 332 0.94 26.85 -4.95
CA ALA A 332 0.43 27.74 -3.92
C ALA A 332 -0.85 27.18 -3.27
N ALA A 333 -1.74 26.61 -4.08
CA ALA A 333 -2.97 26.02 -3.58
C ALA A 333 -2.74 24.80 -2.70
N PHE A 334 -1.83 23.90 -3.09
CA PHE A 334 -1.44 22.75 -2.28
C PHE A 334 -0.71 23.16 -0.99
N ALA A 335 0.12 24.19 -1.03
CA ALA A 335 0.86 24.67 0.14
C ALA A 335 0.00 25.47 1.14
N GLY A 336 -1.22 25.86 0.77
CA GLY A 336 -2.06 26.75 1.59
C GLY A 336 -1.62 28.22 1.54
N ASP A 337 -0.80 28.60 0.57
CA ASP A 337 -0.26 29.96 0.41
C ASP A 337 -1.31 30.88 -0.24
N LEU A 338 -2.28 31.28 0.57
CA LEU A 338 -3.40 32.13 0.14
C LEU A 338 -2.92 33.46 -0.46
N THR A 339 -1.83 34.03 0.05
CA THR A 339 -1.28 35.30 -0.47
C THR A 339 -0.75 35.12 -1.89
N MET A 340 0.00 34.05 -2.16
CA MET A 340 0.46 33.78 -3.52
C MET A 340 -0.68 33.44 -4.48
N VAL A 341 -1.68 32.67 -4.02
CA VAL A 341 -2.90 32.39 -4.79
C VAL A 341 -3.56 33.70 -5.21
N GLN A 342 -3.79 34.62 -4.28
CA GLN A 342 -4.38 35.94 -4.56
C GLN A 342 -3.56 36.76 -5.57
N ARG A 343 -2.24 36.77 -5.42
CA ARG A 343 -1.32 37.49 -6.34
C ARG A 343 -1.38 36.92 -7.76
N LEU A 344 -1.29 35.59 -7.92
CA LEU A 344 -1.31 34.93 -9.22
C LEU A 344 -2.66 35.11 -9.92
N VAL A 345 -3.76 34.97 -9.19
CA VAL A 345 -5.12 35.22 -9.71
C VAL A 345 -5.26 36.69 -10.14
N GLY A 346 -4.79 37.64 -9.32
CA GLY A 346 -4.78 39.06 -9.67
C GLY A 346 -3.92 39.42 -10.90
N LYS A 347 -2.94 38.56 -11.21
CA LYS A 347 -2.09 38.66 -12.41
C LYS A 347 -2.64 37.88 -13.62
N GLY A 348 -3.82 37.27 -13.50
CA GLY A 348 -4.50 36.58 -14.59
C GLY A 348 -4.10 35.11 -14.78
N ALA A 349 -3.59 34.45 -13.73
CA ALA A 349 -3.42 32.99 -13.75
C ALA A 349 -4.77 32.28 -13.96
N ASP A 350 -4.79 31.25 -14.81
CA ASP A 350 -6.00 30.49 -15.11
C ASP A 350 -6.32 29.53 -13.95
N THR A 351 -7.43 29.81 -13.27
CA THR A 351 -7.92 29.02 -12.13
C THR A 351 -8.46 27.65 -12.55
N SER A 352 -8.68 27.44 -13.85
CA SER A 352 -9.10 26.18 -14.45
C SER A 352 -7.96 25.40 -15.13
N ASN A 353 -6.72 25.89 -15.02
CA ASN A 353 -5.55 25.21 -15.57
C ASN A 353 -5.42 23.81 -14.96
N ARG A 354 -5.12 22.82 -15.79
CA ARG A 354 -5.03 21.42 -15.36
C ARG A 354 -3.61 20.91 -15.40
N ASP A 355 -3.24 20.21 -14.33
CA ASP A 355 -1.93 19.58 -14.23
C ASP A 355 -1.79 18.36 -15.17
N ASN A 356 -0.57 17.87 -15.27
CA ASN A 356 -0.27 16.54 -15.80
C ASN A 356 0.28 15.72 -14.62
N PRO A 357 0.04 14.41 -14.43
CA PRO A 357 -0.81 13.50 -15.19
C PRO A 357 -2.26 13.43 -14.70
N PHE A 358 -2.62 14.15 -13.62
CA PHE A 358 -3.90 13.95 -12.94
C PHE A 358 -5.06 14.73 -13.55
N ASN A 359 -4.76 15.68 -14.45
CA ASN A 359 -5.74 16.56 -15.07
C ASN A 359 -6.60 17.31 -14.04
N SER A 360 -5.98 17.72 -12.94
CA SER A 360 -6.58 18.37 -11.76
C SER A 360 -6.33 19.87 -11.74
N THR A 361 -7.28 20.63 -11.20
CA THR A 361 -7.17 22.10 -11.05
C THR A 361 -6.43 22.49 -9.77
N PRO A 362 -6.06 23.77 -9.60
CA PRO A 362 -5.54 24.26 -8.32
C PRO A 362 -6.56 24.14 -7.17
N LEU A 363 -7.87 24.28 -7.44
CA LEU A 363 -8.90 24.08 -6.41
C LEU A 363 -8.90 22.64 -5.90
N SER A 364 -8.80 21.67 -6.83
CA SER A 364 -8.67 20.25 -6.50
C SER A 364 -7.41 19.94 -5.67
N TRP A 365 -6.28 20.61 -5.95
CA TRP A 365 -5.06 20.48 -5.15
C TRP A 365 -5.21 21.03 -3.73
N ALA A 366 -5.96 22.13 -3.56
CA ALA A 366 -6.28 22.68 -2.24
C ALA A 366 -7.15 21.73 -1.41
N ASP A 367 -8.21 21.16 -2.01
CA ASP A 367 -9.08 20.17 -1.33
C ASP A 367 -8.29 18.92 -0.93
N HIS A 368 -7.52 18.36 -1.87
CA HIS A 368 -6.72 17.16 -1.64
C HIS A 368 -5.77 17.29 -0.44
N ASN A 369 -5.15 18.46 -0.28
CA ASN A 369 -4.23 18.73 0.82
C ASN A 369 -4.89 19.47 2.01
N LYS A 370 -6.23 19.51 2.06
CA LYS A 370 -7.04 20.10 3.14
C LYS A 370 -6.71 21.57 3.45
N GLN A 371 -6.48 22.35 2.40
CA GLN A 371 -6.15 23.78 2.49
C GLN A 371 -7.43 24.62 2.49
N ASP A 372 -8.19 24.54 3.58
CA ASP A 372 -9.54 25.13 3.69
C ASP A 372 -9.58 26.62 3.35
N ALA A 373 -8.62 27.41 3.84
CA ALA A 373 -8.59 28.85 3.59
C ALA A 373 -8.44 29.19 2.09
N VAL A 374 -7.57 28.45 1.38
CA VAL A 374 -7.42 28.61 -0.07
C VAL A 374 -8.66 28.13 -0.80
N PHE A 375 -9.17 26.94 -0.43
CA PHE A 375 -10.34 26.36 -1.07
C PHE A 375 -11.55 27.30 -0.98
N GLN A 376 -11.84 27.82 0.22
CA GLN A 376 -12.97 28.74 0.43
C GLN A 376 -12.79 30.05 -0.33
N TRP A 377 -11.59 30.64 -0.29
CA TRP A 377 -11.32 31.87 -1.01
C TRP A 377 -11.46 31.69 -2.52
N MET A 378 -10.89 30.62 -3.10
CA MET A 378 -11.00 30.33 -4.52
C MET A 378 -12.46 30.04 -4.92
N ARG A 379 -13.20 29.28 -4.12
CA ARG A 379 -14.63 29.03 -4.35
C ARG A 379 -15.43 30.33 -4.46
N GLU A 380 -15.13 31.32 -3.62
CA GLU A 380 -15.86 32.59 -3.56
C GLU A 380 -15.42 33.60 -4.64
N HIS A 381 -14.15 33.58 -5.05
CA HIS A 381 -13.57 34.65 -5.87
C HIS A 381 -13.11 34.21 -7.27
N CYS A 382 -13.04 32.90 -7.54
CA CYS A 382 -12.53 32.36 -8.78
C CYS A 382 -13.61 31.70 -9.63
N ARG A 383 -13.36 31.63 -10.93
CA ARG A 383 -14.13 30.79 -11.84
C ARG A 383 -13.78 29.32 -11.61
N ILE A 384 -14.78 28.54 -11.21
CA ILE A 384 -14.68 27.08 -11.05
C ILE A 384 -15.18 26.40 -12.33
N ASP A 385 -14.48 25.37 -12.79
CA ASP A 385 -14.92 24.60 -13.95
C ASP A 385 -16.10 23.68 -13.60
N LEU A 386 -16.79 23.18 -14.62
CA LEU A 386 -18.05 22.44 -14.41
C LEU A 386 -17.83 21.10 -13.72
N HIS A 387 -16.74 20.39 -14.00
CA HIS A 387 -16.46 19.09 -13.38
C HIS A 387 -16.13 19.27 -11.90
N ASP A 388 -15.29 20.24 -11.55
CA ASP A 388 -15.00 20.59 -10.15
C ASP A 388 -16.24 21.07 -9.41
N ALA A 389 -17.07 21.92 -10.03
CA ALA A 389 -18.30 22.40 -9.43
C ALA A 389 -19.26 21.24 -9.10
N VAL A 390 -19.32 20.21 -9.96
CA VAL A 390 -20.06 18.98 -9.68
C VAL A 390 -19.39 18.19 -8.55
N THR A 391 -18.07 18.00 -8.60
CA THR A 391 -17.34 17.22 -7.60
C THR A 391 -17.52 17.76 -6.18
N PHE A 392 -17.41 19.07 -6.03
CA PHE A 392 -17.52 19.77 -4.75
C PHE A 392 -18.95 20.17 -4.38
N ASP A 393 -19.95 19.72 -5.15
CA ASP A 393 -21.37 20.00 -4.92
C ASP A 393 -21.71 21.51 -4.87
N LEU A 394 -21.05 22.29 -5.72
CA LEU A 394 -21.17 23.74 -5.81
C LEU A 394 -22.28 24.11 -6.79
N ARG A 395 -23.54 23.96 -6.34
CA ARG A 395 -24.74 24.17 -7.16
C ARG A 395 -24.73 25.49 -7.95
N ASP A 396 -24.47 26.60 -7.27
CA ASP A 396 -24.51 27.93 -7.90
C ASP A 396 -23.46 28.06 -9.01
N HIS A 397 -22.30 27.42 -8.83
CA HIS A 397 -21.24 27.36 -9.83
C HIS A 397 -21.59 26.45 -11.01
N VAL A 398 -22.28 25.32 -10.78
CA VAL A 398 -22.82 24.47 -11.85
C VAL A 398 -23.78 25.27 -12.72
N GLU A 399 -24.74 25.97 -12.11
CA GLU A 399 -25.70 26.81 -12.83
C GLU A 399 -25.02 27.97 -13.57
N ALA A 400 -24.05 28.62 -12.94
CA ALA A 400 -23.27 29.69 -13.56
C ALA A 400 -22.46 29.20 -14.77
N ARG A 401 -21.78 28.05 -14.66
CA ARG A 401 -21.02 27.45 -15.77
C ARG A 401 -21.90 27.13 -16.97
N LEU A 402 -23.04 26.50 -16.73
CA LEU A 402 -23.97 26.12 -17.79
C LEU A 402 -24.66 27.33 -18.42
N ARG A 403 -24.80 28.45 -17.69
CA ARG A 403 -25.28 29.71 -18.26
C ARG A 403 -24.26 30.36 -19.18
N GLU A 404 -22.99 30.33 -18.79
CA GLU A 404 -21.90 30.92 -19.58
C GLU A 404 -21.50 30.08 -20.80
N ASP A 405 -21.47 28.76 -20.65
CA ASP A 405 -21.19 27.82 -21.74
C ASP A 405 -22.16 26.63 -21.67
N PRO A 406 -23.35 26.75 -22.28
CA PRO A 406 -24.32 25.65 -22.34
C PRO A 406 -23.78 24.40 -23.05
N SER A 407 -22.79 24.55 -23.94
CA SER A 407 -22.21 23.41 -24.67
C SER A 407 -21.35 22.52 -23.77
N SER A 408 -20.92 23.03 -22.62
CA SER A 408 -20.07 22.30 -21.66
C SER A 408 -20.77 21.14 -20.95
N VAL A 409 -22.10 21.08 -20.99
CA VAL A 409 -22.94 20.11 -20.26
C VAL A 409 -22.58 18.64 -20.54
N ASN A 410 -22.05 18.36 -21.74
CA ASN A 410 -21.63 17.03 -22.20
C ASN A 410 -20.12 16.92 -22.47
N THR A 411 -19.31 17.89 -22.02
CA THR A 411 -17.87 17.89 -22.25
C THR A 411 -17.23 16.69 -21.56
N ARG A 412 -16.47 15.91 -22.32
CA ARG A 412 -15.70 14.78 -21.79
C ARG A 412 -14.34 15.27 -21.30
N LEU A 413 -13.93 14.74 -20.16
CA LEU A 413 -12.63 15.04 -19.56
C LEU A 413 -11.90 13.75 -19.22
N ASP A 414 -10.60 13.70 -19.54
CA ASP A 414 -9.77 12.55 -19.21
C ASP A 414 -9.33 12.61 -17.74
N HIS A 415 -9.79 11.67 -16.92
CA HIS A 415 -9.51 11.63 -15.49
C HIS A 415 -9.33 10.19 -15.04
N TRP A 416 -8.54 9.98 -14.00
CA TRP A 416 -8.15 8.64 -13.55
C TRP A 416 -9.33 7.84 -12.97
N VAL A 417 -10.35 8.50 -12.41
CA VAL A 417 -11.57 7.84 -11.89
C VAL A 417 -12.48 7.39 -13.03
N ILE A 418 -12.81 8.30 -13.95
CA ILE A 418 -13.68 8.04 -15.10
C ILE A 418 -13.02 8.67 -16.34
N PRO A 419 -12.23 7.89 -17.09
CA PRO A 419 -11.60 8.38 -18.32
C PRO A 419 -12.66 8.90 -19.27
N GLN A 420 -12.44 10.06 -19.90
CA GLN A 420 -13.38 10.69 -20.83
C GLN A 420 -14.82 10.86 -20.26
N GLY A 421 -14.96 11.05 -18.94
CA GLY A 421 -16.26 11.22 -18.29
C GLY A 421 -16.88 12.61 -18.51
N THR A 422 -18.21 12.65 -18.63
CA THR A 422 -18.98 13.92 -18.64
C THR A 422 -19.27 14.39 -17.21
N PRO A 423 -19.68 15.65 -16.98
CA PRO A 423 -20.12 16.11 -15.65
C PRO A 423 -21.19 15.20 -15.03
N LEU A 424 -22.07 14.62 -15.86
CA LEU A 424 -23.11 13.70 -15.39
C LEU A 424 -22.55 12.35 -14.92
N HIS A 425 -21.44 11.85 -15.49
CA HIS A 425 -20.75 10.67 -14.96
C HIS A 425 -20.17 10.95 -13.57
N TRP A 426 -19.63 12.14 -13.36
CA TRP A 426 -19.01 12.52 -12.10
C TRP A 426 -20.06 12.73 -11.02
N ALA A 427 -21.20 13.36 -11.38
CA ALA A 427 -22.36 13.46 -10.51
C ALA A 427 -22.88 12.08 -10.10
N ALA A 428 -22.90 11.12 -11.03
CA ALA A 428 -23.27 9.74 -10.76
C ALA A 428 -22.30 9.04 -9.82
N SER A 429 -20.99 9.20 -10.01
CA SER A 429 -19.97 8.55 -9.17
C SER A 429 -19.94 9.09 -7.74
N MET A 430 -20.19 10.40 -7.58
CA MET A 430 -20.15 11.08 -6.29
C MET A 430 -21.54 11.25 -5.65
N ASN A 431 -22.58 10.65 -6.25
CA ASN A 431 -23.97 10.74 -5.84
C ASN A 431 -24.49 12.18 -5.61
N ARG A 432 -24.15 13.11 -6.52
CA ARG A 432 -24.53 14.53 -6.46
C ARG A 432 -25.90 14.75 -7.10
N GLU A 433 -26.96 14.50 -6.35
CA GLU A 433 -28.35 14.50 -6.84
C GLU A 433 -28.75 15.83 -7.50
N GLU A 434 -28.57 16.95 -6.78
CA GLU A 434 -28.99 18.27 -7.26
C GLU A 434 -28.18 18.71 -8.50
N ALA A 435 -26.87 18.44 -8.52
CA ALA A 435 -26.04 18.70 -9.69
C ALA A 435 -26.46 17.85 -10.89
N ALA A 436 -26.74 16.55 -10.70
CA ALA A 436 -27.25 15.67 -11.74
C ALA A 436 -28.58 16.17 -12.32
N LYS A 437 -29.49 16.63 -11.44
CA LYS A 437 -30.78 17.21 -11.84
C LYS A 437 -30.58 18.46 -12.72
N ILE A 438 -29.75 19.40 -12.30
CA ILE A 438 -29.46 20.61 -13.08
C ILE A 438 -28.84 20.27 -14.44
N LEU A 439 -27.87 19.34 -14.46
CA LEU A 439 -27.24 18.89 -15.70
C LEU A 439 -28.27 18.30 -16.68
N LEU A 440 -29.17 17.44 -16.20
CA LEU A 440 -30.24 16.84 -17.01
C LEU A 440 -31.23 17.89 -17.52
N GLU A 441 -31.66 18.83 -16.67
CA GLU A 441 -32.52 19.97 -17.07
C GLU A 441 -31.86 20.87 -18.13
N LYS A 442 -30.53 20.95 -18.14
CA LYS A 442 -29.73 21.70 -19.11
C LYS A 442 -29.27 20.87 -20.32
N GLY A 443 -29.80 19.66 -20.50
CA GLY A 443 -29.58 18.85 -21.71
C GLY A 443 -28.37 17.93 -21.66
N ALA A 444 -27.91 17.52 -20.47
CA ALA A 444 -26.95 16.42 -20.35
C ALA A 444 -27.53 15.13 -20.95
N ASP A 445 -26.76 14.43 -21.79
CA ASP A 445 -27.15 13.14 -22.34
C ASP A 445 -26.80 12.01 -21.35
N PRO A 446 -27.80 11.31 -20.78
CA PRO A 446 -27.59 10.25 -19.80
C PRO A 446 -27.08 8.94 -20.42
N ASN A 447 -26.78 8.92 -21.72
CA ASN A 447 -26.34 7.73 -22.46
C ASN A 447 -24.95 7.87 -23.08
N ILE A 448 -24.25 8.98 -22.86
CA ILE A 448 -22.86 9.12 -23.30
C ILE A 448 -22.00 8.04 -22.66
N LEU A 449 -21.15 7.38 -23.45
CA LEU A 449 -20.13 6.48 -22.92
C LEU A 449 -18.87 7.26 -22.52
N ALA A 450 -18.37 6.97 -21.32
CA ALA A 450 -17.01 7.28 -20.88
C ALA A 450 -15.98 6.38 -21.60
N GLY A 451 -14.70 6.69 -21.44
CA GLY A 451 -13.56 5.98 -22.04
C GLY A 451 -13.38 4.55 -21.53
N ASN A 452 -13.95 4.23 -20.36
CA ASN A 452 -14.07 2.86 -19.85
C ASN A 452 -15.30 2.11 -20.40
N GLY A 453 -16.09 2.73 -21.28
CA GLY A 453 -17.26 2.14 -21.92
C GLY A 453 -18.53 2.13 -21.07
N MET A 454 -18.58 2.87 -19.95
CA MET A 454 -19.76 2.96 -19.08
C MET A 454 -20.63 4.18 -19.40
N THR A 455 -21.94 4.09 -19.21
CA THR A 455 -22.85 5.26 -19.15
C THR A 455 -22.90 5.86 -17.74
N PRO A 456 -23.44 7.09 -17.54
CA PRO A 456 -23.68 7.61 -16.19
C PRO A 456 -24.52 6.67 -15.32
N LEU A 457 -25.47 5.95 -15.92
CA LEU A 457 -26.31 4.98 -15.19
C LEU A 457 -25.53 3.74 -14.78
N ASP A 458 -24.62 3.26 -15.64
CA ASP A 458 -23.72 2.16 -15.27
C ASP A 458 -22.77 2.58 -14.14
N VAL A 459 -22.30 3.84 -14.14
CA VAL A 459 -21.47 4.39 -13.06
C VAL A 459 -22.27 4.48 -11.76
N ALA A 460 -23.49 5.03 -11.79
CA ALA A 460 -24.35 5.09 -10.61
C ALA A 460 -24.66 3.70 -10.01
N ASP A 461 -24.78 2.66 -10.86
CA ASP A 461 -24.96 1.27 -10.42
C ASP A 461 -23.70 0.72 -9.72
N VAL A 462 -22.50 1.05 -10.22
CA VAL A 462 -21.22 0.60 -9.65
C VAL A 462 -20.89 1.32 -8.34
N ASP A 463 -21.15 2.63 -8.28
CA ASP A 463 -20.83 3.47 -7.12
C ASP A 463 -22.01 3.60 -6.13
N HIS A 464 -23.08 2.80 -6.33
CA HIS A 464 -24.26 2.73 -5.45
C HIS A 464 -25.01 4.07 -5.24
N ALA A 465 -25.00 4.94 -6.23
CA ALA A 465 -25.63 6.27 -6.19
C ALA A 465 -27.15 6.21 -6.48
N ALA A 466 -27.94 5.73 -5.50
CA ALA A 466 -29.37 5.43 -5.68
C ALA A 466 -30.23 6.63 -6.15
N ALA A 467 -29.96 7.83 -5.64
CA ALA A 467 -30.70 9.04 -5.99
C ALA A 467 -30.45 9.44 -7.45
N VAL A 468 -29.17 9.54 -7.84
CA VAL A 468 -28.77 9.86 -9.22
C VAL A 468 -29.22 8.76 -10.19
N ARG A 469 -29.13 7.48 -9.80
CA ARG A 469 -29.64 6.35 -10.59
C ARG A 469 -31.12 6.55 -10.96
N SER A 470 -31.94 6.93 -9.99
CA SER A 470 -33.38 7.13 -10.18
C SER A 470 -33.67 8.31 -11.12
N LEU A 471 -32.93 9.42 -10.97
CA LEU A 471 -33.00 10.56 -11.88
C LEU A 471 -32.60 10.18 -13.31
N LEU A 472 -31.51 9.45 -13.48
CA LEU A 472 -31.03 9.00 -14.79
C LEU A 472 -32.06 8.10 -15.48
N GLU A 473 -32.70 7.18 -14.75
CA GLU A 473 -33.76 6.33 -15.30
C GLU A 473 -34.98 7.14 -15.76
N GLN A 474 -35.40 8.14 -14.97
CA GLN A 474 -36.50 9.05 -15.35
C GLN A 474 -36.19 9.88 -16.61
N HIS A 475 -34.92 10.20 -16.84
CA HIS A 475 -34.46 10.97 -18.00
C HIS A 475 -33.97 10.08 -19.16
N GLY A 476 -34.32 8.78 -19.15
CA GLY A 476 -34.07 7.88 -20.29
C GLY A 476 -32.63 7.34 -20.38
N GLY A 477 -31.89 7.33 -19.28
CA GLY A 477 -30.58 6.70 -19.14
C GLY A 477 -30.65 5.19 -19.33
N LYS A 478 -29.69 4.63 -20.06
CA LYS A 478 -29.63 3.22 -20.41
C LYS A 478 -28.34 2.59 -19.92
N ARG A 479 -28.47 1.34 -19.50
CA ARG A 479 -27.33 0.48 -19.16
C ARG A 479 -26.73 -0.13 -20.41
N THR A 480 -25.41 -0.30 -20.41
CA THR A 480 -24.73 -1.06 -21.47
C THR A 480 -25.09 -2.54 -21.46
N ALA A 481 -24.88 -3.24 -22.58
CA ALA A 481 -25.12 -4.68 -22.66
C ALA A 481 -24.23 -5.47 -21.68
N ALA A 482 -22.99 -5.01 -21.46
CA ALA A 482 -22.07 -5.58 -20.49
C ALA A 482 -22.57 -5.40 -19.06
N ALA A 483 -23.00 -4.19 -18.67
CA ALA A 483 -23.59 -3.92 -17.36
C ALA A 483 -24.89 -4.70 -17.12
N LYS A 484 -25.75 -4.82 -18.14
CA LYS A 484 -26.95 -5.67 -18.09
C LYS A 484 -26.61 -7.14 -17.85
N ARG A 485 -25.57 -7.67 -18.49
CA ARG A 485 -25.08 -9.05 -18.29
C ARG A 485 -24.42 -9.23 -16.93
N ALA A 486 -23.63 -8.26 -16.46
CA ALA A 486 -23.05 -8.26 -15.13
C ALA A 486 -24.14 -8.23 -14.04
N ARG A 487 -25.18 -7.42 -14.22
CA ARG A 487 -26.36 -7.37 -13.36
C ARG A 487 -27.21 -8.65 -13.44
N ALA A 488 -27.37 -9.24 -14.61
CA ALA A 488 -28.03 -10.53 -14.78
C ALA A 488 -27.25 -11.68 -14.14
N ARG A 489 -25.91 -11.61 -14.12
CA ARG A 489 -25.04 -12.54 -13.39
C ARG A 489 -25.03 -12.27 -11.87
N ARG A 490 -25.33 -11.03 -11.44
CA ARG A 490 -25.48 -10.63 -10.03
C ARG A 490 -26.86 -10.89 -9.44
N ARG A 491 -27.81 -11.47 -10.20
CA ARG A 491 -29.09 -11.94 -9.66
C ARG A 491 -29.13 -13.46 -9.60
N PRO A 492 -29.20 -14.05 -8.41
CA PRO A 492 -30.12 -15.12 -8.13
C PRO A 492 -31.43 -14.49 -7.60
N GLU A 493 -32.51 -14.56 -8.38
CA GLU A 493 -33.85 -14.57 -7.79
C GLU A 493 -33.96 -15.85 -6.95
N SER A 494 -33.59 -15.78 -5.66
CA SER A 494 -34.03 -16.67 -4.54
C SER A 494 -33.14 -16.70 -3.28
N SER A 495 -32.10 -15.87 -3.09
CA SER A 495 -31.39 -15.84 -1.78
C SER A 495 -31.81 -14.64 -0.93
N VAL A 496 -32.34 -14.95 0.24
CA VAL A 496 -32.68 -14.03 1.33
C VAL A 496 -31.48 -13.10 1.65
N PRO A 497 -31.65 -11.80 1.97
CA PRO A 497 -30.55 -10.81 2.12
C PRO A 497 -29.59 -11.06 3.29
N TYR A 498 -29.81 -12.14 4.05
CA TYR A 498 -29.07 -12.50 5.24
C TYR A 498 -28.76 -13.99 5.27
N ARG A 499 -27.79 -14.37 6.10
CA ARG A 499 -27.49 -15.76 6.47
C ARG A 499 -27.64 -15.92 7.97
N ILE A 500 -28.20 -17.06 8.41
CA ILE A 500 -28.27 -17.41 9.82
C ILE A 500 -27.22 -18.48 10.12
N ASP A 501 -26.36 -18.21 11.09
CA ASP A 501 -25.58 -19.24 11.78
C ASP A 501 -26.41 -19.76 12.97
N GLU A 502 -27.06 -20.91 12.79
CA GLU A 502 -27.91 -21.53 13.82
C GLU A 502 -27.13 -21.92 15.08
N LYS A 503 -25.83 -22.21 14.96
CA LYS A 503 -25.00 -22.60 16.10
C LYS A 503 -24.69 -21.39 16.97
N GLN A 504 -24.42 -20.25 16.33
CA GLN A 504 -24.14 -18.99 17.03
C GLN A 504 -25.38 -18.15 17.30
N ARG A 505 -26.55 -18.55 16.75
CA ARG A 505 -27.78 -17.74 16.74
C ARG A 505 -27.53 -16.31 16.21
N LEU A 506 -26.69 -16.22 15.17
CA LEU A 506 -26.22 -14.98 14.58
C LEU A 506 -26.82 -14.81 13.19
N LEU A 507 -27.48 -13.67 12.95
CA LEU A 507 -27.90 -13.25 11.62
C LEU A 507 -26.83 -12.33 11.03
N GLN A 508 -26.31 -12.67 9.85
CA GLN A 508 -25.35 -11.87 9.11
C GLN A 508 -26.00 -11.28 7.86
N VAL A 509 -25.97 -9.95 7.72
CA VAL A 509 -26.46 -9.25 6.53
C VAL A 509 -25.37 -9.29 5.44
N ARG A 510 -25.67 -9.89 4.28
CA ARG A 510 -24.65 -10.20 3.25
C ARG A 510 -24.64 -9.25 2.06
N GLN A 511 -25.63 -8.40 1.95
CA GLN A 511 -25.78 -7.41 0.90
C GLN A 511 -26.31 -6.11 1.49
N SER A 512 -26.08 -4.99 0.81
CA SER A 512 -26.70 -3.72 1.19
C SER A 512 -28.22 -3.87 1.14
N ILE A 513 -28.88 -3.60 2.26
CA ILE A 513 -30.34 -3.59 2.37
C ILE A 513 -30.87 -2.18 2.61
N ASP A 514 -32.10 -1.91 2.16
CA ASP A 514 -32.78 -0.64 2.42
C ASP A 514 -33.48 -0.59 3.79
N GLU A 515 -34.01 0.58 4.16
CA GLU A 515 -34.64 0.79 5.47
C GLU A 515 -35.89 -0.08 5.72
N LYS A 516 -36.61 -0.48 4.66
CA LYS A 516 -37.80 -1.33 4.74
C LYS A 516 -37.42 -2.80 4.88
N GLU A 517 -36.33 -3.21 4.26
CA GLU A 517 -35.79 -4.56 4.39
C GLU A 517 -35.35 -4.86 5.83
N TRP A 518 -34.96 -3.84 6.61
CA TRP A 518 -34.71 -4.00 8.05
C TRP A 518 -35.93 -4.48 8.85
N ASP A 519 -37.16 -4.16 8.46
CA ASP A 519 -38.35 -4.73 9.13
C ASP A 519 -38.36 -6.25 9.03
N THR A 520 -37.91 -6.78 7.89
CA THR A 520 -37.82 -8.23 7.67
C THR A 520 -36.73 -8.84 8.54
N ILE A 521 -35.56 -8.20 8.62
CA ILE A 521 -34.46 -8.67 9.48
C ILE A 521 -34.90 -8.72 10.94
N LEU A 522 -35.51 -7.66 11.44
CA LEU A 522 -35.95 -7.55 12.83
C LEU A 522 -37.06 -8.55 13.15
N ALA A 523 -38.02 -8.75 12.24
CA ALA A 523 -39.06 -9.76 12.38
C ALA A 523 -38.46 -11.16 12.48
N VAL A 524 -37.52 -11.52 11.60
CA VAL A 524 -36.83 -12.82 11.62
C VAL A 524 -36.06 -13.01 12.92
N MET A 525 -35.31 -11.99 13.35
CA MET A 525 -34.59 -12.04 14.63
C MET A 525 -35.52 -12.23 15.82
N ALA A 526 -36.70 -11.60 15.81
CA ALA A 526 -37.69 -11.74 16.87
C ALA A 526 -38.37 -13.12 16.86
N GLU A 527 -38.85 -13.57 15.70
CA GLU A 527 -39.54 -14.85 15.53
C GLU A 527 -38.65 -16.04 15.89
N GLN A 528 -37.39 -16.01 15.45
CA GLN A 528 -36.43 -17.08 15.71
C GLN A 528 -35.61 -16.88 16.99
N ARG A 529 -35.84 -15.77 17.70
CA ARG A 529 -35.10 -15.35 18.90
C ARG A 529 -33.58 -15.37 18.69
N LEU A 530 -33.11 -14.86 17.55
CA LEU A 530 -31.68 -14.76 17.22
C LEU A 530 -31.01 -13.74 18.14
N THR A 531 -29.95 -14.16 18.81
CA THR A 531 -29.30 -13.36 19.87
C THR A 531 -28.16 -12.50 19.34
N GLY A 532 -27.75 -12.68 18.08
CA GLY A 532 -26.67 -11.92 17.45
C GLY A 532 -27.06 -11.31 16.10
N LEU A 533 -26.52 -10.13 15.82
CA LEU A 533 -26.59 -9.48 14.51
C LEU A 533 -25.19 -9.02 14.05
N ASP A 534 -24.79 -9.45 12.86
CA ASP A 534 -23.69 -8.87 12.08
C ASP A 534 -24.27 -8.02 10.96
N ALA A 535 -24.08 -6.71 11.10
CA ALA A 535 -24.57 -5.67 10.22
C ALA A 535 -23.44 -4.69 9.81
N ASN A 536 -22.21 -5.21 9.73
CA ASN A 536 -21.02 -4.43 9.41
C ASN A 536 -21.25 -3.56 8.15
N GLY A 537 -21.00 -2.25 8.26
CA GLY A 537 -21.11 -1.26 7.20
C GLY A 537 -22.52 -0.77 6.86
N GLN A 538 -23.56 -1.27 7.54
CA GLN A 538 -24.96 -1.05 7.14
C GLN A 538 -25.84 -0.36 8.19
N MET A 539 -25.32 -0.14 9.40
CA MET A 539 -26.12 0.37 10.51
C MET A 539 -26.24 1.90 10.52
N THR A 540 -27.39 2.39 10.99
CA THR A 540 -27.68 3.81 11.27
C THR A 540 -28.27 3.95 12.68
N ASP A 541 -28.27 5.16 13.23
CA ASP A 541 -28.89 5.44 14.55
C ASP A 541 -30.37 5.03 14.60
N ALA A 542 -31.14 5.31 13.55
CA ALA A 542 -32.56 4.98 13.47
C ALA A 542 -32.83 3.47 13.49
N VAL A 543 -32.00 2.69 12.80
CA VAL A 543 -32.11 1.22 12.80
C VAL A 543 -31.65 0.65 14.14
N LEU A 544 -30.58 1.21 14.72
CA LEU A 544 -30.09 0.82 16.04
C LEU A 544 -31.14 1.04 17.13
N ALA A 545 -31.91 2.13 17.04
CA ALA A 545 -33.04 2.41 17.93
C ALA A 545 -34.08 1.29 17.94
N ARG A 546 -34.34 0.68 16.78
CA ARG A 546 -35.30 -0.42 16.60
C ARG A 546 -34.72 -1.76 17.06
N ILE A 547 -33.43 -2.01 16.80
CA ILE A 547 -32.74 -3.20 17.31
C ILE A 547 -32.74 -3.23 18.84
N ALA A 548 -32.57 -2.07 19.48
CA ALA A 548 -32.58 -1.95 20.93
C ALA A 548 -33.91 -2.33 21.61
N GLU A 549 -35.01 -2.47 20.84
CA GLU A 549 -36.29 -3.01 21.34
C GLU A 549 -36.29 -4.55 21.44
N LEU A 550 -35.32 -5.24 20.85
CA LEU A 550 -35.19 -6.69 20.90
C LEU A 550 -34.44 -7.14 22.16
N ASP A 551 -35.18 -7.45 23.24
CA ASP A 551 -34.65 -7.75 24.58
C ASP A 551 -33.78 -9.02 24.67
N HIS A 552 -33.76 -9.84 23.63
CA HIS A 552 -32.98 -11.08 23.53
C HIS A 552 -31.65 -10.91 22.81
N VAL A 553 -31.35 -9.73 22.25
CA VAL A 553 -30.08 -9.47 21.57
C VAL A 553 -28.95 -9.33 22.59
N THR A 554 -27.87 -10.09 22.36
CA THR A 554 -26.68 -10.16 23.22
C THR A 554 -25.38 -9.90 22.47
N ARG A 555 -25.39 -9.94 21.13
CA ARG A 555 -24.23 -9.67 20.28
C ARG A 555 -24.59 -8.71 19.15
N LEU A 556 -23.78 -7.66 18.98
CA LEU A 556 -23.87 -6.71 17.86
C LEU A 556 -22.48 -6.52 17.24
N GLU A 557 -22.36 -6.79 15.94
CA GLU A 557 -21.18 -6.51 15.13
C GLU A 557 -21.54 -5.41 14.11
N LEU A 558 -21.06 -4.18 14.37
CA LEU A 558 -21.48 -2.96 13.66
C LEU A 558 -20.31 -2.24 12.99
N ASN A 559 -19.18 -2.93 12.80
CA ASN A 559 -17.94 -2.37 12.24
C ASN A 559 -18.19 -1.58 10.96
N PHE A 560 -17.45 -0.50 10.74
CA PHE A 560 -17.52 0.34 9.53
C PHE A 560 -18.89 1.00 9.26
N SER A 561 -19.85 0.92 10.18
CA SER A 561 -21.16 1.58 10.05
C SER A 561 -21.07 3.07 10.35
N LYS A 562 -20.56 3.84 9.38
CA LYS A 562 -20.21 5.27 9.55
C LYS A 562 -21.37 6.20 9.91
N GLN A 563 -22.62 5.73 9.80
CA GLN A 563 -23.83 6.47 10.11
C GLN A 563 -24.28 6.30 11.58
N ILE A 564 -23.52 5.55 12.40
CA ILE A 564 -23.72 5.53 13.85
C ILE A 564 -23.02 6.74 14.48
N THR A 565 -23.74 7.45 15.35
CA THR A 565 -23.23 8.55 16.17
C THR A 565 -23.40 8.30 17.66
N ASP A 566 -22.96 9.23 18.51
CA ASP A 566 -23.20 9.19 19.96
C ASP A 566 -24.70 9.08 20.31
N ASP A 567 -25.58 9.73 19.54
CA ASP A 567 -27.04 9.69 19.74
C ASP A 567 -27.58 8.26 19.53
N GLY A 568 -27.04 7.53 18.55
CA GLY A 568 -27.40 6.11 18.35
C GLY A 568 -26.99 5.23 19.52
N LEU A 569 -25.87 5.52 20.17
CA LEU A 569 -25.39 4.74 21.32
C LEU A 569 -26.27 4.92 22.57
N GLU A 570 -27.02 6.03 22.70
CA GLU A 570 -28.01 6.20 23.78
C GLU A 570 -29.02 5.05 23.82
N HIS A 571 -29.36 4.52 22.65
CA HIS A 571 -30.31 3.41 22.55
C HIS A 571 -29.75 2.10 23.12
N LEU A 572 -28.43 1.91 23.14
CA LEU A 572 -27.81 0.73 23.72
C LEU A 572 -27.93 0.67 25.25
N ALA A 573 -28.18 1.80 25.92
CA ALA A 573 -28.34 1.86 27.38
C ALA A 573 -29.49 0.95 27.89
N ARG A 574 -30.49 0.67 27.05
CA ARG A 574 -31.62 -0.22 27.40
C ARG A 574 -31.31 -1.70 27.17
N MET A 575 -30.23 -2.03 26.46
CA MET A 575 -29.84 -3.40 26.11
C MET A 575 -29.00 -4.07 27.23
N SER A 576 -29.55 -4.17 28.43
CA SER A 576 -28.85 -4.68 29.63
C SER A 576 -28.30 -6.12 29.52
N ARG A 577 -28.76 -6.90 28.53
CA ARG A 577 -28.26 -8.26 28.23
C ARG A 577 -27.11 -8.30 27.23
N LEU A 578 -26.67 -7.16 26.70
CA LEU A 578 -25.60 -7.09 25.71
C LEU A 578 -24.29 -7.65 26.31
N GLN A 579 -23.71 -8.64 25.62
CA GLN A 579 -22.49 -9.34 25.98
C GLN A 579 -21.34 -8.98 25.04
N GLN A 580 -21.60 -8.82 23.75
CA GLN A 580 -20.56 -8.58 22.76
C GLN A 580 -20.96 -7.40 21.86
N LEU A 581 -20.07 -6.42 21.78
CA LEU A 581 -20.30 -5.21 21.02
C LEU A 581 -19.04 -4.84 20.23
N ASP A 582 -19.15 -4.82 18.92
CA ASP A 582 -18.08 -4.36 18.03
C ASP A 582 -18.50 -3.08 17.30
N LEU A 583 -17.81 -1.99 17.61
CA LEU A 583 -17.99 -0.64 17.09
C LEU A 583 -16.73 -0.16 16.35
N SER A 584 -15.92 -1.08 15.83
CA SER A 584 -14.65 -0.67 15.21
C SER A 584 -14.86 0.19 13.97
N TRP A 585 -13.99 1.19 13.79
CA TRP A 585 -13.92 2.09 12.64
C TRP A 585 -15.17 2.97 12.45
N LEU A 586 -15.81 3.36 13.56
CA LEU A 586 -16.89 4.34 13.59
C LEU A 586 -16.32 5.73 13.90
N PRO A 587 -16.28 6.67 12.92
CA PRO A 587 -15.71 8.00 13.14
C PRO A 587 -16.64 8.92 13.96
N GLY A 588 -17.94 8.59 14.05
CA GLY A 588 -18.97 9.41 14.69
C GLY A 588 -19.18 9.16 16.18
N ILE A 589 -18.39 8.28 16.81
CA ILE A 589 -18.53 7.94 18.24
C ILE A 589 -17.41 8.53 19.08
N SER A 590 -17.75 9.06 20.25
CA SER A 590 -16.83 9.66 21.22
C SER A 590 -16.90 8.97 22.59
N ASP A 591 -16.05 9.42 23.52
CA ASP A 591 -16.10 8.98 24.91
C ASP A 591 -17.49 9.21 25.55
N ALA A 592 -18.20 10.26 25.14
CA ALA A 592 -19.55 10.56 25.62
C ALA A 592 -20.56 9.51 25.14
N GLY A 593 -20.51 9.10 23.87
CA GLY A 593 -21.37 8.04 23.36
C GLY A 593 -21.13 6.70 24.03
N VAL A 594 -19.86 6.35 24.30
CA VAL A 594 -19.53 5.11 25.03
C VAL A 594 -20.05 5.13 26.48
N ALA A 595 -20.22 6.31 27.09
CA ALA A 595 -20.81 6.42 28.43
C ALA A 595 -22.23 5.83 28.53
N ASN A 596 -22.96 5.76 27.40
CA ASN A 596 -24.27 5.10 27.34
C ASN A 596 -24.22 3.58 27.55
N LEU A 597 -23.03 2.96 27.50
CA LEU A 597 -22.85 1.54 27.80
C LEU A 597 -22.74 1.25 29.31
N THR A 598 -22.77 2.28 30.17
CA THR A 598 -22.72 2.12 31.63
C THR A 598 -23.73 1.07 32.15
N PRO A 599 -25.01 1.06 31.74
CA PRO A 599 -26.00 0.09 32.23
C PRO A 599 -25.84 -1.35 31.71
N CYS A 600 -24.97 -1.58 30.71
CA CYS A 600 -24.76 -2.89 30.10
C CYS A 600 -23.80 -3.75 30.93
N ASP A 601 -24.26 -4.27 32.06
CA ASP A 601 -23.43 -5.03 33.02
C ASP A 601 -23.01 -6.43 32.56
N GLN A 602 -23.66 -6.94 31.50
CA GLN A 602 -23.37 -8.26 30.93
C GLN A 602 -22.26 -8.23 29.88
N LEU A 603 -21.66 -7.07 29.57
CA LEU A 603 -20.61 -6.97 28.55
C LEU A 603 -19.39 -7.82 28.90
N GLU A 604 -19.01 -8.66 27.94
CA GLU A 604 -17.88 -9.59 27.96
C GLU A 604 -16.78 -9.17 26.98
N SER A 605 -17.18 -8.63 25.83
CA SER A 605 -16.30 -8.14 24.78
C SER A 605 -16.76 -6.80 24.23
N VAL A 606 -15.87 -5.82 24.18
CA VAL A 606 -16.10 -4.51 23.56
C VAL A 606 -14.92 -4.17 22.66
N SER A 607 -15.20 -3.81 21.41
CA SER A 607 -14.19 -3.29 20.48
C SER A 607 -14.56 -1.90 20.01
N LEU A 608 -13.64 -0.96 20.22
CA LEU A 608 -13.71 0.45 19.80
C LEU A 608 -12.57 0.77 18.82
N MET A 609 -11.93 -0.24 18.24
CA MET A 609 -10.73 -0.09 17.44
C MET A 609 -10.94 0.91 16.29
N GLY A 610 -10.05 1.89 16.15
CA GLY A 610 -10.12 2.86 15.05
C GLY A 610 -11.13 4.00 15.24
N THR A 611 -11.78 4.09 16.41
CA THR A 611 -12.68 5.18 16.78
C THR A 611 -11.90 6.32 17.46
N PRO A 612 -12.40 7.57 17.48
CA PRO A 612 -11.75 8.68 18.18
C PRO A 612 -11.96 8.67 19.71
N THR A 613 -12.19 7.51 20.31
CA THR A 613 -12.37 7.31 21.76
C THR A 613 -11.03 7.08 22.48
N GLY A 614 -11.00 7.34 23.79
CA GLY A 614 -9.81 7.30 24.62
C GLY A 614 -10.10 6.98 26.09
N ASP A 615 -9.55 7.78 27.00
CA ASP A 615 -9.60 7.51 28.44
C ASP A 615 -11.04 7.54 29.00
N GLY A 616 -11.90 8.40 28.48
CA GLY A 616 -13.29 8.51 28.92
C GLY A 616 -14.10 7.26 28.61
N ALA A 617 -13.88 6.65 27.44
CA ALA A 617 -14.47 5.36 27.08
C ALA A 617 -14.01 4.23 28.03
N ILE A 618 -12.74 4.19 28.42
CA ILE A 618 -12.25 3.22 29.42
C ILE A 618 -12.94 3.48 30.76
N ASN A 619 -13.00 4.74 31.20
CA ASN A 619 -13.63 5.13 32.46
C ASN A 619 -15.11 4.71 32.53
N ALA A 620 -15.86 4.92 31.46
CA ALA A 620 -17.27 4.52 31.34
C ALA A 620 -17.51 3.01 31.51
N LEU A 621 -16.53 2.19 31.18
CA LEU A 621 -16.63 0.73 31.24
C LEU A 621 -16.10 0.13 32.55
N THR A 622 -15.53 0.94 33.45
CA THR A 622 -15.00 0.47 34.74
C THR A 622 -16.05 -0.26 35.58
N GLY A 623 -15.61 -1.21 36.42
CA GLY A 623 -16.50 -2.00 37.29
C GLY A 623 -17.25 -3.14 36.62
N LYS A 624 -17.27 -3.23 35.27
CA LYS A 624 -17.91 -4.33 34.54
C LYS A 624 -17.23 -5.67 34.85
N ARG A 625 -17.95 -6.53 35.58
CA ARG A 625 -17.40 -7.79 36.14
C ARG A 625 -17.10 -8.85 35.08
N ARG A 626 -17.76 -8.78 33.93
CA ARG A 626 -17.66 -9.79 32.87
C ARG A 626 -16.76 -9.37 31.71
N LEU A 627 -16.35 -8.11 31.62
CA LEU A 627 -15.58 -7.59 30.50
C LEU A 627 -14.17 -8.17 30.53
N ARG A 628 -13.86 -9.03 29.55
CA ARG A 628 -12.60 -9.78 29.42
C ARG A 628 -11.82 -9.41 28.18
N HIS A 629 -12.51 -8.95 27.14
CA HIS A 629 -11.92 -8.58 25.87
C HIS A 629 -12.22 -7.12 25.59
N PHE A 630 -11.17 -6.30 25.52
CA PHE A 630 -11.32 -4.88 25.22
C PHE A 630 -10.31 -4.42 24.18
N LYS A 631 -10.80 -3.82 23.09
CA LYS A 631 -9.97 -3.13 22.09
C LYS A 631 -10.29 -1.65 22.14
N SER A 632 -9.31 -0.81 22.48
CA SER A 632 -9.54 0.63 22.68
C SER A 632 -9.68 1.40 21.37
N GLY A 633 -10.22 2.62 21.46
CA GLY A 633 -10.06 3.64 20.41
C GLY A 633 -8.63 4.18 20.33
N ASN A 634 -8.45 5.18 19.46
CA ASN A 634 -7.13 5.69 19.09
C ASN A 634 -6.55 6.72 20.08
N HIS A 635 -7.30 7.19 21.06
CA HIS A 635 -6.94 8.34 21.91
C HIS A 635 -6.68 7.97 23.38
N VAL A 636 -6.26 6.73 23.67
CA VAL A 636 -5.86 6.37 25.03
C VAL A 636 -4.57 7.10 25.40
N THR A 637 -4.54 7.72 26.57
CA THR A 637 -3.36 8.40 27.11
C THR A 637 -2.80 7.64 28.31
N LYS A 638 -1.65 8.09 28.84
CA LYS A 638 -1.09 7.50 30.07
C LYS A 638 -2.05 7.57 31.28
N ALA A 639 -3.02 8.47 31.27
CA ALA A 639 -4.00 8.61 32.35
C ALA A 639 -5.10 7.52 32.30
N GLY A 640 -5.38 6.94 31.13
CA GLY A 640 -6.38 5.88 30.97
C GLY A 640 -5.90 4.50 31.43
N LEU A 641 -4.61 4.18 31.29
CA LEU A 641 -4.08 2.85 31.62
C LEU A 641 -4.29 2.43 33.08
N PRO A 642 -4.13 3.30 34.09
CA PRO A 642 -4.44 2.97 35.48
C PRO A 642 -5.91 2.56 35.72
N LEU A 643 -6.84 2.97 34.86
CA LEU A 643 -8.26 2.63 35.01
C LEU A 643 -8.53 1.13 34.83
N PHE A 644 -7.64 0.39 34.15
CA PHE A 644 -7.79 -1.06 33.99
C PHE A 644 -7.77 -1.82 35.32
N HIS A 645 -7.22 -1.23 36.40
CA HIS A 645 -7.28 -1.79 37.76
C HIS A 645 -8.69 -1.84 38.36
N GLN A 646 -9.65 -1.14 37.74
CA GLN A 646 -11.05 -1.12 38.16
C GLN A 646 -11.89 -2.19 37.45
N PHE A 647 -11.28 -3.04 36.62
CA PHE A 647 -11.93 -4.15 35.94
C PHE A 647 -11.58 -5.47 36.62
N PRO A 648 -12.53 -6.16 37.26
CA PRO A 648 -12.24 -7.37 38.04
C PRO A 648 -11.53 -8.46 37.25
N ALA A 649 -11.89 -8.66 35.98
CA ALA A 649 -11.32 -9.72 35.14
C ALA A 649 -9.85 -9.50 34.80
N PHE A 650 -9.38 -8.25 34.67
CA PHE A 650 -7.96 -7.96 34.42
C PHE A 650 -7.14 -7.93 35.71
N LYS A 651 -7.77 -7.80 36.88
CA LYS A 651 -7.08 -7.71 38.17
C LYS A 651 -6.80 -9.08 38.81
N ILE A 652 -7.70 -10.05 38.66
CA ILE A 652 -7.60 -11.34 39.35
C ILE A 652 -7.63 -12.47 38.34
N TRP A 653 -6.63 -13.35 38.41
CA TRP A 653 -6.62 -14.59 37.64
C TRP A 653 -7.71 -15.55 38.14
N GLU A 654 -8.61 -15.96 37.24
CA GLU A 654 -9.70 -16.87 37.57
C GLU A 654 -9.34 -18.36 37.40
N GLY A 655 -8.08 -18.70 37.06
CA GLY A 655 -7.68 -20.10 36.87
C GLY A 655 -8.16 -20.72 35.55
N ARG A 656 -8.50 -19.91 34.55
CA ARG A 656 -8.96 -20.40 33.24
C ARG A 656 -7.78 -20.81 32.36
N GLU A 657 -7.87 -21.96 31.72
CA GLU A 657 -6.84 -22.43 30.80
C GLU A 657 -6.77 -21.56 29.54
N PRO A 658 -5.58 -21.04 29.17
CA PRO A 658 -5.42 -20.28 27.93
C PRO A 658 -5.62 -21.15 26.68
N ALA A 659 -6.38 -20.64 25.71
CA ALA A 659 -6.61 -21.29 24.43
C ALA A 659 -6.14 -20.38 23.28
N PHE A 660 -5.06 -20.78 22.60
CA PHE A 660 -4.54 -20.09 21.41
C PHE A 660 -3.76 -21.06 20.51
N SER A 661 -3.58 -20.66 19.26
CA SER A 661 -2.87 -21.36 18.19
C SER A 661 -2.17 -20.35 17.29
N LEU A 662 -1.39 -20.79 16.30
CA LEU A 662 -0.67 -19.91 15.37
C LEU A 662 -1.56 -18.84 14.71
N MET A 663 -2.86 -19.13 14.55
CA MET A 663 -3.85 -18.25 13.92
C MET A 663 -4.82 -17.56 14.90
N THR A 664 -4.50 -17.52 16.20
CA THR A 664 -5.35 -16.88 17.22
C THR A 664 -4.96 -15.43 17.46
N PHE A 665 -5.82 -14.49 17.04
CA PHE A 665 -5.61 -13.04 17.19
C PHE A 665 -6.41 -12.40 18.35
N THR A 666 -7.29 -13.15 19.00
CA THR A 666 -8.01 -12.73 20.21
C THR A 666 -7.99 -13.90 21.19
N PRO A 667 -6.94 -14.00 22.02
CA PRO A 667 -6.75 -15.13 22.91
C PRO A 667 -7.59 -15.00 24.20
N GLU A 668 -7.89 -16.15 24.81
CA GLU A 668 -8.53 -16.27 26.12
C GLU A 668 -7.49 -16.54 27.22
N PRO A 669 -7.77 -16.21 28.51
CA PRO A 669 -9.07 -15.79 29.05
C PRO A 669 -9.36 -14.28 29.10
N THR A 670 -8.34 -13.43 28.94
CA THR A 670 -8.50 -11.96 28.93
C THR A 670 -7.56 -11.33 27.90
N SER A 671 -8.01 -10.28 27.22
CA SER A 671 -7.22 -9.61 26.19
C SER A 671 -7.46 -8.10 26.15
N LEU A 672 -6.38 -7.33 26.15
CA LEU A 672 -6.38 -5.89 25.89
C LEU A 672 -5.68 -5.60 24.56
N LEU A 673 -6.32 -4.82 23.70
CA LEU A 673 -5.65 -4.12 22.59
C LEU A 673 -5.72 -2.63 22.86
N LEU A 674 -4.56 -1.99 22.96
CA LEU A 674 -4.45 -0.58 23.32
C LEU A 674 -3.84 0.23 22.18
N ARG A 675 -4.53 1.31 21.78
CA ARG A 675 -4.04 2.31 20.82
C ARG A 675 -4.11 3.69 21.46
N GLY A 676 -3.11 4.54 21.18
CA GLY A 676 -2.99 5.81 21.87
C GLY A 676 -1.63 6.47 21.72
N SER A 677 -1.40 7.48 22.55
CA SER A 677 -0.16 8.27 22.62
C SER A 677 0.60 8.06 23.94
N PHE A 678 0.33 6.98 24.66
CA PHE A 678 1.01 6.65 25.91
C PHE A 678 2.45 6.16 25.68
N THR A 679 3.28 6.31 26.71
CA THR A 679 4.72 5.98 26.68
C THR A 679 5.04 4.85 27.68
N ASN A 680 6.33 4.56 27.88
CA ASN A 680 6.83 3.65 28.91
C ASN A 680 6.19 3.90 30.31
N GLU A 681 5.97 5.16 30.68
CA GLU A 681 5.37 5.54 31.98
C GLU A 681 3.95 4.99 32.11
N GLY A 682 3.15 5.08 31.04
CA GLY A 682 1.79 4.55 31.01
C GLY A 682 1.78 3.03 31.11
N LEU A 683 2.62 2.33 30.35
CA LEU A 683 2.66 0.86 30.40
C LEU A 683 3.01 0.32 31.78
N ARG A 684 3.88 1.01 32.53
CA ARG A 684 4.24 0.62 33.89
C ARG A 684 3.03 0.56 34.82
N SER A 685 1.97 1.34 34.55
CA SER A 685 0.76 1.30 35.38
C SER A 685 -0.08 0.04 35.19
N LEU A 686 0.20 -0.80 34.18
CA LEU A 686 -0.49 -2.07 33.99
C LEU A 686 0.01 -3.15 34.98
N VAL A 687 1.15 -2.96 35.63
CA VAL A 687 1.66 -3.87 36.66
C VAL A 687 0.63 -4.02 37.78
N GLY A 688 0.38 -5.26 38.21
CA GLY A 688 -0.67 -5.63 39.17
C GLY A 688 -2.01 -6.02 38.54
N LEU A 689 -2.10 -6.03 37.20
CA LEU A 689 -3.19 -6.66 36.47
C LEU A 689 -2.96 -8.17 36.33
N ASP A 690 -3.03 -8.89 37.46
CA ASP A 690 -2.70 -10.31 37.50
C ASP A 690 -3.66 -11.17 36.66
N GLY A 691 -4.85 -10.66 36.35
CA GLY A 691 -5.81 -11.32 35.47
C GLY A 691 -5.53 -11.12 33.96
N LEU A 692 -4.58 -10.27 33.57
CA LEU A 692 -4.27 -9.96 32.17
C LEU A 692 -3.44 -11.07 31.51
N PHE A 693 -4.03 -11.76 30.53
CA PHE A 693 -3.36 -12.80 29.76
C PHE A 693 -2.70 -12.30 28.46
N ALA A 694 -3.41 -11.45 27.73
CA ALA A 694 -2.96 -10.98 26.42
C ALA A 694 -2.97 -9.46 26.30
N LEU A 695 -1.86 -8.92 25.82
CA LEU A 695 -1.70 -7.50 25.58
C LEU A 695 -1.24 -7.26 24.14
N ASN A 696 -2.02 -6.49 23.39
CA ASN A 696 -1.71 -6.08 22.04
C ASN A 696 -1.44 -4.57 22.00
N LEU A 697 -0.22 -4.20 21.61
CA LEU A 697 0.32 -2.85 21.49
C LEU A 697 0.79 -2.57 20.05
N ASP A 698 0.37 -3.39 19.09
CA ASP A 698 0.71 -3.28 17.67
C ASP A 698 0.13 -1.99 17.07
N HIS A 699 0.93 -0.93 17.09
CA HIS A 699 0.59 0.40 16.62
C HIS A 699 1.84 1.21 16.25
N ASP A 700 1.95 1.57 14.97
CA ASP A 700 3.08 2.25 14.34
C ASP A 700 3.46 3.62 14.93
N THR A 701 2.56 4.27 15.67
CA THR A 701 2.78 5.58 16.29
C THR A 701 2.94 5.54 17.81
N LEU A 702 2.97 4.34 18.41
CA LEU A 702 3.07 4.21 19.87
C LEU A 702 4.50 4.48 20.35
N ALA A 703 4.65 5.47 21.23
CA ALA A 703 5.96 5.88 21.79
C ALA A 703 6.44 4.98 22.95
N VAL A 704 6.36 3.66 22.76
CA VAL A 704 6.86 2.65 23.69
C VAL A 704 8.20 2.14 23.19
N THR A 705 9.24 2.40 23.98
CA THR A 705 10.57 1.88 23.69
C THR A 705 10.71 0.46 24.23
N ALA A 706 11.79 -0.22 23.85
CA ALA A 706 12.15 -1.50 24.42
C ALA A 706 12.20 -1.47 25.98
N ALA A 707 12.66 -0.38 26.60
CA ALA A 707 12.68 -0.24 28.07
C ALA A 707 11.29 -0.22 28.70
N GLY A 708 10.27 0.21 27.96
CA GLY A 708 8.87 0.20 28.40
C GLY A 708 8.30 -1.21 28.57
N LEU A 709 8.93 -2.24 28.00
CA LEU A 709 8.49 -3.62 28.12
C LEU A 709 8.96 -4.29 29.42
N GLU A 710 10.00 -3.77 30.08
CA GLU A 710 10.56 -4.41 31.28
C GLU A 710 9.52 -4.66 32.39
N PRO A 711 8.64 -3.70 32.74
CA PRO A 711 7.63 -3.92 33.78
C PRO A 711 6.59 -4.99 33.40
N LEU A 712 6.41 -5.31 32.12
CA LEU A 712 5.45 -6.33 31.69
C LEU A 712 5.92 -7.75 32.07
N ALA A 713 7.22 -7.95 32.30
CA ALA A 713 7.75 -9.22 32.80
C ALA A 713 7.25 -9.55 34.21
N ASP A 714 6.81 -8.55 34.98
CA ASP A 714 6.26 -8.73 36.34
C ASP A 714 4.79 -9.19 36.33
N LEU A 715 4.12 -9.23 35.16
CA LEU A 715 2.75 -9.72 35.04
C LEU A 715 2.73 -11.26 35.07
N PRO A 716 2.13 -11.89 36.11
CA PRO A 716 2.29 -13.33 36.38
C PRO A 716 1.65 -14.24 35.32
N HIS A 717 0.70 -13.71 34.53
CA HIS A 717 -0.08 -14.48 33.58
C HIS A 717 -0.01 -13.95 32.14
N LEU A 718 0.87 -12.97 31.84
CA LEU A 718 1.03 -12.43 30.49
C LEU A 718 1.66 -13.50 29.57
N GLY A 719 0.81 -14.17 28.79
CA GLY A 719 1.18 -15.27 27.91
C GLY A 719 1.15 -14.92 26.42
N TRP A 720 0.57 -13.79 26.05
CA TRP A 720 0.44 -13.36 24.66
C TRP A 720 0.75 -11.86 24.53
N LEU A 721 1.68 -11.51 23.63
CA LEU A 721 2.10 -10.13 23.40
C LEU A 721 2.03 -9.81 21.91
N GLY A 722 1.32 -8.74 21.55
CA GLY A 722 1.39 -8.08 20.26
C GLY A 722 2.27 -6.83 20.36
N PHE A 723 3.41 -6.82 19.69
CA PHE A 723 4.35 -5.69 19.70
C PHE A 723 5.29 -5.77 18.48
N ASP A 724 5.39 -4.68 17.72
CA ASP A 724 6.33 -4.56 16.62
C ASP A 724 7.76 -4.34 17.13
N ALA A 725 8.40 -5.45 17.47
CA ALA A 725 9.69 -5.45 18.14
C ALA A 725 10.83 -4.89 17.27
N THR A 726 11.79 -4.25 17.93
CA THR A 726 13.10 -3.88 17.39
C THR A 726 14.18 -4.83 17.92
N ASP A 727 15.41 -4.76 17.41
CA ASP A 727 16.54 -5.53 17.94
C ASP A 727 16.78 -5.28 19.45
N GLU A 728 16.47 -4.08 19.92
CA GLU A 728 16.56 -3.73 21.34
C GLU A 728 15.44 -4.32 22.21
N ALA A 729 14.27 -4.58 21.63
CA ALA A 729 13.10 -5.11 22.33
C ALA A 729 13.15 -6.64 22.47
N MET A 730 13.63 -7.33 21.43
CA MET A 730 13.71 -8.80 21.40
C MET A 730 14.39 -9.46 22.61
N PRO A 731 15.53 -8.99 23.16
CA PRO A 731 16.11 -9.59 24.36
C PRO A 731 15.23 -9.45 25.61
N ARG A 732 14.46 -8.36 25.72
CA ARG A 732 13.53 -8.14 26.85
C ARG A 732 12.31 -9.04 26.72
N ILE A 733 11.79 -9.19 25.51
CA ILE A 733 10.70 -10.12 25.20
C ILE A 733 11.14 -11.56 25.49
N ALA A 734 12.36 -11.93 25.09
CA ALA A 734 12.92 -13.27 25.34
C ALA A 734 13.03 -13.61 26.83
N ALA A 735 13.20 -12.60 27.68
CA ALA A 735 13.33 -12.73 29.13
C ALA A 735 11.99 -12.84 29.88
N MET A 736 10.84 -12.64 29.20
CA MET A 736 9.52 -12.75 29.82
C MET A 736 9.20 -14.23 30.14
N PRO A 737 9.08 -14.62 31.42
CA PRO A 737 9.11 -16.04 31.82
C PRO A 737 7.83 -16.81 31.46
N HIS A 738 6.71 -16.12 31.28
CA HIS A 738 5.40 -16.71 31.00
C HIS A 738 4.90 -16.47 29.58
N LEU A 739 5.68 -15.74 28.76
CA LEU A 739 5.26 -15.39 27.41
C LEU A 739 5.34 -16.61 26.49
N ARG A 740 4.21 -16.97 25.88
CA ARG A 740 4.05 -18.15 25.02
C ARG A 740 3.76 -17.77 23.56
N PHE A 741 3.26 -16.57 23.30
CA PHE A 741 2.95 -16.11 21.95
C PHE A 741 3.48 -14.69 21.73
N LEU A 742 4.24 -14.49 20.65
CA LEU A 742 4.64 -13.19 20.16
C LEU A 742 3.99 -12.92 18.79
N MET A 743 3.18 -11.86 18.71
CA MET A 743 2.71 -11.28 17.46
C MET A 743 3.53 -10.02 17.16
N CYS A 744 4.27 -10.02 16.06
CA CYS A 744 5.14 -8.92 15.64
C CYS A 744 4.94 -8.67 14.13
N GLN A 745 3.85 -7.99 13.77
CA GLN A 745 3.40 -7.91 12.39
C GLN A 745 4.42 -7.21 11.49
N ASP A 746 4.94 -6.07 11.94
CA ASP A 746 5.77 -5.14 11.16
C ASP A 746 7.13 -4.90 11.82
N THR A 747 7.65 -5.94 12.47
CA THR A 747 8.94 -5.87 13.14
C THR A 747 10.06 -5.43 12.20
N VAL A 748 10.79 -4.41 12.66
CA VAL A 748 12.02 -3.95 12.01
C VAL A 748 13.26 -4.70 12.51
N ALA A 749 13.11 -5.62 13.46
CA ALA A 749 14.20 -6.41 14.01
C ALA A 749 14.90 -7.23 12.91
N GLY A 750 16.23 -7.20 12.93
CA GLY A 750 17.08 -8.01 12.08
C GLY A 750 17.54 -9.29 12.76
N ASP A 751 18.56 -9.93 12.18
CA ASP A 751 19.10 -11.18 12.71
C ASP A 751 19.62 -11.07 14.15
N GLU A 752 20.14 -9.92 14.60
CA GLU A 752 20.57 -9.75 16.00
C GLU A 752 19.39 -9.86 16.96
N GLY A 753 18.27 -9.20 16.65
CA GLY A 753 17.04 -9.31 17.43
C GLY A 753 16.51 -10.73 17.49
N PHE A 754 16.41 -11.42 16.35
CA PHE A 754 15.91 -12.80 16.33
C PHE A 754 16.87 -13.81 17.01
N VAL A 755 18.19 -13.58 16.96
CA VAL A 755 19.17 -14.35 17.76
C VAL A 755 19.00 -14.09 19.25
N ALA A 756 18.66 -12.86 19.66
CA ALA A 756 18.35 -12.58 21.05
C ALA A 756 17.02 -13.24 21.46
N LEU A 757 16.00 -13.18 20.59
CA LEU A 757 14.69 -13.79 20.81
C LEU A 757 14.77 -15.30 21.01
N SER A 758 15.65 -15.98 20.26
CA SER A 758 15.80 -17.44 20.32
C SER A 758 16.26 -17.98 21.68
N ARG A 759 16.68 -17.10 22.60
CA ARG A 759 17.03 -17.46 23.97
C ARG A 759 15.82 -17.76 24.85
N SER A 760 14.61 -17.38 24.42
CA SER A 760 13.38 -17.65 25.16
C SER A 760 13.17 -19.16 25.37
N GLN A 761 12.81 -19.53 26.59
CA GLN A 761 12.49 -20.91 26.96
C GLN A 761 10.97 -21.19 26.98
N SER A 762 10.15 -20.14 26.87
CA SER A 762 8.69 -20.22 27.03
C SER A 762 7.92 -19.94 25.74
N LEU A 763 8.51 -19.25 24.76
CA LEU A 763 7.82 -18.90 23.52
C LEU A 763 7.48 -20.13 22.69
N GLU A 764 6.17 -20.34 22.50
CA GLU A 764 5.59 -21.43 21.72
C GLU A 764 5.18 -21.00 20.31
N TYR A 765 4.86 -19.72 20.10
CA TYR A 765 4.37 -19.21 18.82
C TYR A 765 4.98 -17.86 18.47
N ILE A 766 5.37 -17.71 17.21
CA ILE A 766 5.78 -16.43 16.62
C ILE A 766 4.95 -16.20 15.36
N TRP A 767 4.28 -15.04 15.29
CA TRP A 767 3.51 -14.61 14.14
C TRP A 767 3.91 -13.20 13.70
N GLY A 768 4.37 -13.02 12.47
CA GLY A 768 4.79 -11.74 11.93
C GLY A 768 4.78 -11.71 10.41
N ARG A 769 3.97 -10.83 9.83
CA ARG A 769 3.74 -10.78 8.39
C ARG A 769 4.89 -10.14 7.61
N ARG A 770 5.42 -9.02 8.10
CA ARG A 770 6.41 -8.17 7.43
C ARG A 770 7.75 -8.17 8.16
N CYS A 771 8.22 -9.35 8.57
CA CYS A 771 9.55 -9.55 9.18
C CYS A 771 10.69 -9.50 8.15
N TYR A 772 10.71 -8.53 7.23
CA TYR A 772 11.64 -8.57 6.07
C TYR A 772 13.12 -8.44 6.45
N ASN A 773 13.44 -7.98 7.66
CA ASN A 773 14.82 -7.89 8.14
C ASN A 773 15.34 -9.21 8.73
N LEU A 774 14.47 -10.23 8.91
CA LEU A 774 14.88 -11.58 9.24
C LEU A 774 15.63 -12.21 8.05
N ARG A 775 16.85 -12.69 8.30
CA ARG A 775 17.69 -13.40 7.33
C ARG A 775 18.15 -14.74 7.90
N GLY A 776 19.12 -15.37 7.24
CA GLY A 776 19.49 -16.74 7.51
C GLY A 776 20.00 -17.01 8.93
N ARG A 777 20.73 -16.08 9.55
CA ARG A 777 21.29 -16.28 10.90
C ARG A 777 20.21 -16.21 11.97
N GLY A 778 19.31 -15.24 11.88
CA GLY A 778 18.17 -15.11 12.79
C GLY A 778 17.25 -16.31 12.67
N PHE A 779 16.91 -16.72 11.44
CA PHE A 779 16.06 -17.87 11.19
C PHE A 779 16.66 -19.17 11.75
N SER A 780 17.95 -19.40 11.50
CA SER A 780 18.67 -20.58 12.02
C SER A 780 18.74 -20.58 13.55
N ALA A 781 18.78 -19.41 14.19
CA ALA A 781 18.75 -19.31 15.65
C ALA A 781 17.39 -19.73 16.22
N LEU A 782 16.27 -19.36 15.57
CA LEU A 782 14.93 -19.80 15.98
C LEU A 782 14.78 -21.33 15.98
N ALA A 783 15.50 -22.03 15.10
CA ALA A 783 15.51 -23.50 15.03
C ALA A 783 15.99 -24.18 16.33
N THR A 784 16.64 -23.44 17.22
CA THR A 784 17.15 -23.95 18.50
C THR A 784 16.17 -23.79 19.65
N MET A 785 15.03 -23.12 19.44
CA MET A 785 14.06 -22.84 20.50
C MET A 785 13.32 -24.11 20.93
N PRO A 786 13.37 -24.49 22.23
CA PRO A 786 12.84 -25.78 22.68
C PRO A 786 11.31 -25.84 22.71
N ALA A 787 10.64 -24.70 22.88
CA ALA A 787 9.18 -24.62 23.03
C ALA A 787 8.46 -24.20 21.74
N LEU A 788 9.16 -23.75 20.70
CA LEU A 788 8.56 -23.14 19.51
C LEU A 788 7.80 -24.18 18.68
N ARG A 789 6.47 -24.15 18.82
CA ARG A 789 5.48 -25.03 18.17
C ARG A 789 4.90 -24.45 16.90
N GLY A 790 4.75 -23.13 16.85
CA GLY A 790 4.17 -22.43 15.71
C GLY A 790 5.07 -21.33 15.18
N LEU A 791 5.34 -21.34 13.88
CA LEU A 791 6.13 -20.31 13.23
C LEU A 791 5.39 -19.75 12.01
N SER A 792 5.25 -18.44 11.97
CA SER A 792 4.68 -17.68 10.87
C SER A 792 5.46 -16.39 10.73
N VAL A 793 6.47 -16.38 9.85
CA VAL A 793 7.31 -15.22 9.57
C VAL A 793 7.61 -15.13 8.08
N SER A 794 7.69 -13.91 7.53
CA SER A 794 8.16 -13.72 6.15
C SER A 794 9.56 -14.33 5.99
N CYS A 795 9.69 -15.28 5.06
CA CYS A 795 10.96 -15.89 4.69
C CYS A 795 11.55 -15.26 3.42
N LYS A 796 11.05 -14.08 3.02
CA LYS A 796 11.43 -13.41 1.76
C LYS A 796 12.94 -13.22 1.61
N ASN A 797 13.63 -12.92 2.71
CA ASN A 797 15.07 -12.67 2.76
C ASN A 797 15.84 -13.76 3.53
N VAL A 798 15.20 -14.91 3.78
CA VAL A 798 15.84 -16.09 4.38
C VAL A 798 16.38 -16.95 3.24
N ASP A 799 17.69 -17.20 3.24
CA ASP A 799 18.32 -18.04 2.22
C ASP A 799 17.96 -19.53 2.37
N ASP A 800 18.21 -20.28 1.32
CA ASP A 800 17.88 -21.71 1.25
C ASP A 800 18.66 -22.57 2.27
N GLU A 801 19.90 -22.16 2.59
CA GLU A 801 20.71 -22.85 3.60
C GLU A 801 20.06 -22.74 4.98
N ALA A 802 19.60 -21.55 5.35
CA ALA A 802 18.87 -21.33 6.59
C ALA A 802 17.50 -22.02 6.60
N LEU A 803 16.74 -21.97 5.49
CA LEU A 803 15.49 -22.74 5.35
C LEU A 803 15.71 -24.25 5.55
N SER A 804 16.93 -24.75 5.25
CA SER A 804 17.28 -26.14 5.48
C SER A 804 17.31 -26.59 6.94
N THR A 805 17.26 -25.64 7.88
CA THR A 805 17.14 -25.91 9.31
C THR A 805 15.72 -26.24 9.77
N LEU A 806 14.68 -26.01 8.96
CA LEU A 806 13.27 -26.29 9.30
C LEU A 806 13.03 -27.66 9.96
N PRO A 807 13.59 -28.78 9.45
CA PRO A 807 13.41 -30.10 10.07
C PRO A 807 14.09 -30.27 11.43
N ARG A 808 14.95 -29.34 11.84
CA ARG A 808 15.70 -29.37 13.11
C ARG A 808 14.95 -28.69 14.26
N PHE A 809 13.85 -27.99 13.98
CA PHE A 809 13.05 -27.36 15.02
C PHE A 809 12.47 -28.45 15.94
N PRO A 810 12.74 -28.43 17.25
CA PRO A 810 12.48 -29.57 18.12
C PRO A 810 10.98 -29.79 18.42
N ALA A 811 10.16 -28.75 18.34
CA ALA A 811 8.76 -28.77 18.74
C ALA A 811 7.77 -28.29 17.66
N LEU A 812 8.23 -27.97 16.45
CA LEU A 812 7.43 -27.31 15.42
C LEU A 812 6.31 -28.24 14.89
N THR A 813 5.06 -27.87 15.17
CA THR A 813 3.85 -28.58 14.71
C THR A 813 2.93 -27.72 13.85
N GLN A 814 3.10 -26.40 13.85
CA GLN A 814 2.33 -25.47 13.02
C GLN A 814 3.26 -24.55 12.24
N LEU A 815 3.05 -24.42 10.93
CA LEU A 815 3.91 -23.60 10.07
C LEU A 815 3.08 -22.81 9.08
N MET A 816 3.43 -21.54 8.91
CA MET A 816 3.02 -20.71 7.79
C MET A 816 4.28 -20.24 7.04
N PRO A 817 4.65 -20.89 5.93
CA PRO A 817 5.90 -20.61 5.21
C PRO A 817 5.75 -19.40 4.28
N MET A 818 5.48 -18.21 4.84
CA MET A 818 5.28 -16.99 4.06
C MET A 818 6.47 -16.70 3.15
N ASP A 819 6.20 -16.30 1.91
CA ASP A 819 7.21 -15.96 0.88
C ASP A 819 8.22 -17.09 0.52
N VAL A 820 7.99 -18.33 0.97
CA VAL A 820 8.84 -19.46 0.59
C VAL A 820 8.54 -19.89 -0.85
N PRO A 821 9.53 -19.94 -1.75
CA PRO A 821 9.31 -20.39 -3.12
C PRO A 821 9.04 -21.90 -3.19
N ASP A 822 8.41 -22.39 -4.25
CA ASP A 822 8.09 -23.82 -4.44
C ASP A 822 9.26 -24.76 -4.15
N ALA A 823 10.46 -24.41 -4.63
CA ALA A 823 11.65 -25.23 -4.40
C ALA A 823 12.00 -25.36 -2.91
N GLY A 824 11.70 -24.34 -2.09
CA GLY A 824 11.92 -24.33 -0.65
C GLY A 824 11.01 -25.28 0.12
N PHE A 825 9.86 -25.68 -0.45
CA PHE A 825 8.96 -26.65 0.17
C PHE A 825 9.58 -28.05 0.34
N ARG A 826 10.71 -28.36 -0.32
CA ARG A 826 11.53 -29.55 -0.02
C ARG A 826 12.05 -29.59 1.43
N HIS A 827 12.15 -28.44 2.08
CA HIS A 827 12.52 -28.32 3.49
C HIS A 827 11.27 -28.47 4.38
N VAL A 828 10.16 -27.84 4.00
CA VAL A 828 8.85 -27.98 4.67
C VAL A 828 8.39 -29.45 4.70
N GLY A 829 8.50 -30.15 3.57
CA GLY A 829 8.14 -31.56 3.43
C GLY A 829 8.97 -32.54 4.26
N ARG A 830 10.04 -32.07 4.92
CA ARG A 830 10.86 -32.84 5.85
C ARG A 830 10.54 -32.58 7.32
N CYS A 831 9.60 -31.68 7.62
CA CYS A 831 9.10 -31.44 8.97
C CYS A 831 8.07 -32.50 9.36
N GLU A 832 8.50 -33.74 9.62
CA GLU A 832 7.61 -34.89 9.83
C GLU A 832 6.64 -34.76 11.01
N GLN A 833 6.91 -33.82 11.93
CA GLN A 833 6.09 -33.54 13.11
C GLN A 833 4.96 -32.53 12.84
N LEU A 834 4.89 -31.97 11.63
CA LEU A 834 3.94 -30.93 11.29
C LEU A 834 2.50 -31.46 11.30
N GLU A 835 1.64 -30.79 12.07
CA GLU A 835 0.22 -31.09 12.24
C GLU A 835 -0.68 -30.09 11.50
N ALA A 836 -0.25 -28.84 11.35
CA ALA A 836 -0.95 -27.81 10.61
C ALA A 836 -0.01 -27.03 9.67
N LEU A 837 -0.43 -26.89 8.42
CA LEU A 837 0.26 -26.09 7.41
C LEU A 837 -0.69 -25.03 6.86
N GLU A 838 -0.31 -23.78 7.04
CA GLU A 838 -1.08 -22.59 6.67
C GLU A 838 -0.40 -21.93 5.46
N CYS A 839 -0.84 -22.23 4.24
CA CYS A 839 -0.29 -21.64 3.02
C CYS A 839 -0.96 -20.29 2.71
N MET A 840 -0.74 -19.31 3.59
CA MET A 840 -1.04 -17.88 3.35
C MET A 840 0.21 -17.13 2.89
N TYR A 841 0.02 -16.04 2.15
CA TYR A 841 1.11 -15.19 1.66
C TYR A 841 2.14 -15.94 0.78
N VAL A 842 1.68 -16.96 0.05
CA VAL A 842 2.44 -17.72 -0.95
C VAL A 842 1.69 -17.72 -2.28
N THR A 843 1.43 -16.51 -2.81
CA THR A 843 0.48 -16.34 -3.92
C THR A 843 0.89 -16.99 -5.24
N ASP A 844 2.19 -17.23 -5.41
CA ASP A 844 2.74 -17.88 -6.59
C ASP A 844 2.96 -19.39 -6.39
N MET A 845 2.56 -19.95 -5.25
CA MET A 845 2.67 -21.38 -4.94
C MET A 845 1.97 -22.23 -6.00
N THR A 846 2.68 -23.22 -6.55
CA THR A 846 2.13 -24.18 -7.55
C THR A 846 2.12 -25.62 -7.03
N ASP A 847 1.66 -26.56 -7.87
CA ASP A 847 1.68 -27.99 -7.56
C ASP A 847 3.08 -28.55 -7.24
N ALA A 848 4.15 -27.86 -7.69
CA ALA A 848 5.52 -28.26 -7.37
C ALA A 848 5.83 -28.14 -5.87
N ALA A 849 5.28 -27.12 -5.19
CA ALA A 849 5.38 -27.01 -3.73
C ALA A 849 4.66 -28.16 -3.03
N THR A 850 3.39 -28.41 -3.40
CA THR A 850 2.56 -29.47 -2.80
C THR A 850 3.15 -30.86 -3.01
N ALA A 851 3.83 -31.11 -4.12
CA ALA A 851 4.50 -32.38 -4.39
C ALA A 851 5.52 -32.79 -3.31
N HIS A 852 6.15 -31.81 -2.64
CA HIS A 852 7.08 -32.07 -1.53
C HIS A 852 6.38 -32.47 -0.22
N LEU A 853 5.07 -32.25 -0.08
CA LEU A 853 4.30 -32.49 1.14
C LEU A 853 3.84 -33.95 1.30
N ALA A 854 4.05 -34.80 0.29
CA ALA A 854 3.54 -36.17 0.25
C ALA A 854 3.99 -37.06 1.42
N GLY A 855 5.10 -36.71 2.11
CA GLY A 855 5.64 -37.44 3.25
C GLY A 855 5.09 -37.02 4.63
N LEU A 856 4.27 -35.96 4.72
CA LEU A 856 3.82 -35.40 5.99
C LEU A 856 2.66 -36.18 6.61
N SER A 857 2.95 -37.37 7.13
CA SER A 857 1.95 -38.32 7.68
C SER A 857 1.23 -37.88 8.96
N ARG A 858 1.66 -36.79 9.60
CA ARG A 858 1.01 -36.19 10.79
C ARG A 858 0.16 -34.96 10.46
N LEU A 859 0.14 -34.52 9.20
CA LEU A 859 -0.58 -33.31 8.82
C LEU A 859 -2.10 -33.55 8.93
N THR A 860 -2.75 -32.84 9.85
CA THR A 860 -4.19 -32.92 10.11
C THR A 860 -4.96 -31.73 9.57
N SER A 861 -4.30 -30.59 9.42
CA SER A 861 -4.88 -29.35 8.91
C SER A 861 -4.02 -28.81 7.77
N TYR A 862 -4.63 -28.58 6.62
CA TYR A 862 -3.99 -27.89 5.50
C TYR A 862 -4.92 -26.79 4.99
N ARG A 863 -4.40 -25.58 4.88
CA ARG A 863 -5.16 -24.45 4.37
C ARG A 863 -4.36 -23.72 3.31
N ALA A 864 -5.01 -23.32 2.22
CA ALA A 864 -4.38 -22.57 1.13
C ALA A 864 -5.29 -21.43 0.65
N TRP A 865 -4.69 -20.25 0.51
CA TRP A 865 -5.36 -19.04 0.04
C TRP A 865 -4.67 -18.53 -1.19
N THR A 866 -5.44 -18.03 -2.17
CA THR A 866 -4.97 -17.23 -3.30
C THR A 866 -3.65 -17.77 -3.85
N SER A 867 -3.67 -18.95 -4.47
CA SER A 867 -2.48 -19.62 -5.00
C SER A 867 -2.74 -20.20 -6.40
N ARG A 868 -1.70 -20.74 -7.03
CA ARG A 868 -1.76 -21.31 -8.39
C ARG A 868 -1.82 -22.85 -8.38
N ILE A 869 -2.18 -23.45 -7.24
CA ILE A 869 -2.35 -24.90 -7.14
C ILE A 869 -3.56 -25.36 -7.95
N THR A 870 -3.51 -26.60 -8.41
CA THR A 870 -4.57 -27.22 -9.22
C THR A 870 -5.07 -28.52 -8.58
N ASP A 871 -5.96 -29.22 -9.28
CA ASP A 871 -6.39 -30.59 -8.94
C ASP A 871 -5.20 -31.53 -8.67
N ARG A 872 -4.03 -31.30 -9.29
CA ARG A 872 -2.83 -32.10 -9.03
C ARG A 872 -2.34 -31.98 -7.58
N SER A 873 -2.44 -30.81 -6.96
CA SER A 873 -2.19 -30.66 -5.53
C SER A 873 -3.18 -31.47 -4.69
N LEU A 874 -4.46 -31.47 -5.08
CA LEU A 874 -5.49 -32.23 -4.37
C LEU A 874 -5.30 -33.74 -4.48
N GLU A 875 -4.76 -34.23 -5.60
CA GLU A 875 -4.35 -35.64 -5.73
C GLU A 875 -3.23 -36.04 -4.76
N VAL A 876 -2.29 -35.13 -4.49
CA VAL A 876 -1.20 -35.35 -3.51
C VAL A 876 -1.78 -35.32 -2.10
N LEU A 877 -2.56 -34.28 -1.77
CA LEU A 877 -3.20 -34.13 -0.47
C LEU A 877 -4.18 -35.28 -0.18
N GLY A 878 -4.91 -35.77 -1.19
CA GLY A 878 -5.83 -36.90 -1.08
C GLY A 878 -5.15 -38.24 -0.70
N ARG A 879 -3.82 -38.31 -0.70
CA ARG A 879 -3.04 -39.47 -0.22
C ARG A 879 -2.61 -39.35 1.25
N LEU A 880 -2.74 -38.17 1.85
CA LEU A 880 -2.41 -37.92 3.25
C LEU A 880 -3.60 -38.30 4.13
N SER A 881 -3.70 -39.58 4.48
CA SER A 881 -4.82 -40.15 5.26
C SER A 881 -5.00 -39.56 6.67
N SER A 882 -4.06 -38.74 7.13
CA SER A 882 -4.09 -37.99 8.38
C SER A 882 -4.95 -36.73 8.34
N LEU A 883 -5.26 -36.19 7.16
CA LEU A 883 -5.96 -34.91 7.02
C LEU A 883 -7.39 -34.98 7.56
N GLU A 884 -7.72 -34.03 8.43
CA GLU A 884 -9.04 -33.88 9.06
C GLU A 884 -9.73 -32.58 8.66
N ARG A 885 -8.96 -31.52 8.38
CA ARG A 885 -9.47 -30.18 8.09
C ARG A 885 -8.76 -29.59 6.88
N LEU A 886 -9.56 -29.12 5.92
CA LEU A 886 -9.08 -28.49 4.70
C LEU A 886 -9.76 -27.14 4.49
N LEU A 887 -9.00 -26.14 4.04
CA LEU A 887 -9.55 -24.87 3.57
C LEU A 887 -8.88 -24.49 2.25
N PHE A 888 -9.70 -24.14 1.27
CA PHE A 888 -9.25 -23.58 -0.01
C PHE A 888 -10.03 -22.31 -0.31
N GLU A 889 -9.31 -21.21 -0.48
CA GLU A 889 -9.91 -19.89 -0.74
C GLU A 889 -9.27 -19.24 -1.96
N ASN A 890 -10.08 -18.76 -2.91
CA ASN A 890 -9.65 -17.97 -4.07
C ASN A 890 -8.62 -18.68 -4.96
N ILE A 891 -8.91 -19.93 -5.37
CA ILE A 891 -8.02 -20.77 -6.18
C ILE A 891 -8.75 -21.23 -7.44
N ALA A 892 -8.39 -20.64 -8.58
CA ALA A 892 -9.02 -20.95 -9.86
C ALA A 892 -8.66 -22.34 -10.43
N GLY A 893 -7.53 -22.92 -10.02
CA GLY A 893 -7.04 -24.20 -10.55
C GLY A 893 -7.74 -25.45 -10.00
N ILE A 894 -8.59 -25.30 -8.97
CA ILE A 894 -9.33 -26.42 -8.35
C ILE A 894 -10.68 -26.58 -9.03
N THR A 895 -11.01 -27.82 -9.37
CA THR A 895 -12.28 -28.22 -9.98
C THR A 895 -12.94 -29.37 -9.21
N ASP A 896 -14.14 -29.78 -9.63
CA ASP A 896 -14.84 -30.94 -9.07
C ASP A 896 -14.01 -32.23 -9.12
N ALA A 897 -13.16 -32.38 -10.15
CA ALA A 897 -12.29 -33.55 -10.29
C ALA A 897 -11.25 -33.64 -9.15
N GLY A 898 -10.67 -32.51 -8.74
CA GLY A 898 -9.77 -32.44 -7.60
C GLY A 898 -10.48 -32.74 -6.28
N LEU A 899 -11.71 -32.23 -6.10
CA LEU A 899 -12.49 -32.49 -4.87
C LEU A 899 -12.78 -33.98 -4.67
N ALA A 900 -13.01 -34.73 -5.76
CA ALA A 900 -13.22 -36.17 -5.69
C ALA A 900 -12.00 -36.93 -5.12
N ALA A 901 -10.79 -36.40 -5.25
CA ALA A 901 -9.60 -36.97 -4.63
C ALA A 901 -9.59 -36.79 -3.10
N LEU A 902 -10.15 -35.67 -2.60
CA LEU A 902 -10.24 -35.38 -1.17
C LEU A 902 -11.41 -36.10 -0.49
N ALA A 903 -12.52 -36.31 -1.20
CA ALA A 903 -13.71 -36.97 -0.67
C ALA A 903 -13.47 -38.40 -0.14
N ARG A 904 -12.35 -39.02 -0.54
CA ARG A 904 -11.94 -40.37 -0.12
C ARG A 904 -11.07 -40.40 1.14
N LEU A 905 -10.70 -39.23 1.68
CA LEU A 905 -9.86 -39.15 2.89
C LEU A 905 -10.61 -39.74 4.09
N PRO A 906 -10.04 -40.74 4.78
CA PRO A 906 -10.77 -41.51 5.79
C PRO A 906 -11.02 -40.76 7.10
N ARG A 907 -10.30 -39.65 7.32
CA ARG A 907 -10.38 -38.84 8.55
C ARG A 907 -10.90 -37.43 8.32
N LEU A 908 -11.27 -37.08 7.08
CA LEU A 908 -11.75 -35.74 6.76
C LEU A 908 -13.05 -35.47 7.53
N ARG A 909 -13.08 -34.35 8.27
CA ARG A 909 -14.24 -33.93 9.08
C ARG A 909 -14.78 -32.58 8.63
N GLU A 910 -13.91 -31.72 8.10
CA GLU A 910 -14.30 -30.39 7.67
C GLU A 910 -13.55 -29.99 6.40
N ILE A 911 -14.29 -29.44 5.45
CA ILE A 911 -13.72 -28.75 4.30
C ILE A 911 -14.42 -27.41 4.09
N GLU A 912 -13.63 -26.37 3.89
CA GLU A 912 -14.09 -25.02 3.59
C GLU A 912 -13.63 -24.64 2.18
N LEU A 913 -14.59 -24.27 1.34
CA LEU A 913 -14.42 -23.97 -0.07
C LEU A 913 -14.97 -22.57 -0.35
N ASP A 914 -14.09 -21.62 -0.61
CA ASP A 914 -14.48 -20.24 -0.84
C ASP A 914 -13.82 -19.69 -2.11
N MET A 915 -14.57 -18.91 -2.90
CA MET A 915 -14.10 -18.28 -4.13
C MET A 915 -13.38 -19.25 -5.09
N LEU A 916 -13.95 -20.45 -5.32
CA LEU A 916 -13.41 -21.47 -6.25
C LEU A 916 -14.24 -21.48 -7.54
N PRO A 917 -13.88 -20.71 -8.59
CA PRO A 917 -14.75 -20.43 -9.72
C PRO A 917 -15.09 -21.64 -10.60
N ASN A 918 -14.34 -22.74 -10.48
CA ASN A 918 -14.51 -23.96 -11.27
C ASN A 918 -15.03 -25.15 -10.44
N VAL A 919 -15.45 -24.91 -9.20
CA VAL A 919 -16.12 -25.90 -8.35
C VAL A 919 -17.64 -25.69 -8.44
N THR A 920 -18.38 -26.77 -8.64
CA THR A 920 -19.83 -26.76 -8.74
C THR A 920 -20.50 -27.36 -7.50
N SER A 921 -21.83 -27.24 -7.41
CA SER A 921 -22.62 -27.90 -6.38
C SER A 921 -22.53 -29.44 -6.45
N GLU A 922 -22.27 -30.00 -7.64
CA GLU A 922 -22.07 -31.45 -7.82
C GLU A 922 -20.74 -31.90 -7.20
N GLY A 923 -19.66 -31.15 -7.42
CA GLY A 923 -18.37 -31.40 -6.77
C GLY A 923 -18.46 -31.30 -5.25
N VAL A 924 -19.19 -30.31 -4.73
CA VAL A 924 -19.46 -30.17 -3.28
C VAL A 924 -20.27 -31.35 -2.74
N ALA A 925 -21.26 -31.85 -3.50
CA ALA A 925 -22.09 -32.98 -3.11
C ALA A 925 -21.34 -34.33 -3.10
N SER A 926 -20.12 -34.39 -3.66
CA SER A 926 -19.30 -35.61 -3.67
C SER A 926 -18.76 -36.01 -2.29
N PHE A 927 -18.77 -35.09 -1.31
CA PHE A 927 -18.29 -35.36 0.04
C PHE A 927 -19.28 -36.23 0.85
N PRO A 928 -18.80 -37.20 1.64
CA PRO A 928 -19.67 -37.99 2.52
C PRO A 928 -20.41 -37.15 3.57
N ALA A 929 -21.58 -37.62 4.01
CA ALA A 929 -22.43 -36.91 4.97
C ALA A 929 -21.79 -36.60 6.35
N HIS A 930 -20.72 -37.31 6.73
CA HIS A 930 -19.98 -37.04 7.97
C HIS A 930 -18.98 -35.88 7.85
N VAL A 931 -18.69 -35.43 6.61
CA VAL A 931 -17.82 -34.29 6.34
C VAL A 931 -18.66 -33.02 6.38
N ARG A 932 -18.31 -32.09 7.27
CA ARG A 932 -18.90 -30.75 7.28
C ARG A 932 -18.30 -29.93 6.13
N VAL A 933 -19.09 -29.70 5.09
CA VAL A 933 -18.71 -28.82 3.99
C VAL A 933 -19.24 -27.42 4.23
N LYS A 934 -18.35 -26.43 4.31
CA LYS A 934 -18.68 -25.01 4.25
C LYS A 934 -18.36 -24.52 2.85
N SER A 935 -19.34 -23.99 2.14
CA SER A 935 -19.12 -23.50 0.79
C SER A 935 -19.85 -22.19 0.55
N LEU A 936 -19.16 -21.22 -0.05
CA LEU A 936 -19.71 -19.97 -0.54
C LEU A 936 -19.68 -19.99 -2.08
N LEU A 937 -20.38 -20.96 -2.68
CA LEU A 937 -20.61 -20.93 -4.13
C LEU A 937 -21.51 -19.73 -4.45
N SER A 938 -21.00 -18.83 -5.28
CA SER A 938 -21.75 -17.69 -5.84
C SER A 938 -22.74 -18.13 -6.91
#